data_AF-A0A932MT00-F1
#
_entry.id   AF-A0A932MT00-F1
#
_cell.length_a   1.000
_cell.length_b   1.000
_cell.length_c   1.000
_cell.angle_alpha   90.00
_cell.angle_beta   90.00
_cell.angle_gamma   90.00
#
_symmetry.space_group_name_H-M   'P 1'
#
loop_
_entity.id
_entity.type
_entity.pdbx_description
1 polymer ?
#
loop_
_entity_poly.entity_id
_entity_poly.type
_entity_poly.pdbx_seq_one_letter_code
_entity_poly.pdbx_strand_id
1 'polypeptide(L)'
;MKKIFLSMMLATALALPSLAQPINLDRPVKAGELTCFPDIGNENQYYYISDKPHLARGTDGKPQFSFLRYAENKVSGADQPGTEAEGGGIVHAVVSLEVTQDQIREAQRELQRLKPNAQLLGPVVYKSGKFGIVSSFKDPQGGLSKQVVGLGNAPVLDGQKAAVSIQLTRQGAKILWESFNTVAPDISFTFEMEVAGYRSPKKAVIEANFDQIYDHKAFNVGLATTFLAAEIKGTFDDLVRSGAIKVTQIGEDEKMEAMIATAYNKISDMMFAPMNGTGNLGLNELGGITGGNSTSVLDRATTMLRDSRAEARAVNLENDRRRAAEDERQRNLAPRDTSRGRGAIPDSRVAGSAPPEDRPSVGARSAGVTPPSGSTRGANSANAGPNIQDVSMPTFAVVATFEMKRIHQQGIFRIDLNKSTADNISMRFDENIGDLTGFRNDNTVFRQVNLDDPLYIQRELTAFIDGMNAQDFGQYINFVNLRLKKTHQGGDITNQEIRIDRNNFNKEGNNFKMVYGWKQDNDRKKWMDYEYEAEWSFFGGKTVKVPLQKSTSGAIDLTPPYQRRSVEFQADQAALTNAGVRLVTVKVFYKLGDAEQQKQVTLNPAKGQLSEKAEFMLPGDSYDYEYEVTWRMGNNQTKSSGRVKSNEAIVFVDQITN
;
A
#
# COMPACT_ATOMS: atom_id res chain seq x y z
N MET A 1 -12.88 23.38 75.27
CA MET A 1 -11.52 22.85 75.54
C MET A 1 -11.63 21.34 75.41
N LYS A 2 -10.90 20.59 74.59
CA LYS A 2 -9.53 20.68 74.07
C LYS A 2 -9.48 20.24 72.60
N LYS A 3 -8.60 20.88 71.84
CA LYS A 3 -8.21 20.58 70.46
C LYS A 3 -7.44 19.25 70.42
N ILE A 4 -7.74 18.37 69.46
CA ILE A 4 -6.84 17.27 69.07
C ILE A 4 -6.40 17.56 67.64
N PHE A 5 -5.09 17.69 67.49
CA PHE A 5 -4.39 18.06 66.27
C PHE A 5 -4.44 16.94 65.24
N LEU A 6 -4.79 17.31 64.01
CA LEU A 6 -4.67 16.52 62.80
C LEU A 6 -3.18 16.46 62.41
N SER A 7 -2.56 15.29 62.53
CA SER A 7 -1.23 15.00 61.98
C SER A 7 -1.40 14.41 60.59
N MET A 8 -1.34 15.27 59.58
CA MET A 8 -1.29 14.89 58.17
C MET A 8 0.15 14.42 57.86
N MET A 9 0.35 13.10 57.88
CA MET A 9 1.63 12.49 57.49
C MET A 9 1.69 12.47 55.96
N LEU A 10 2.34 13.48 55.39
CA LEU A 10 2.63 13.57 53.96
C LEU A 10 3.68 12.50 53.62
N ALA A 11 3.23 11.36 53.10
CA ALA A 11 4.09 10.33 52.55
C ALA A 11 4.71 10.83 51.25
N THR A 12 5.86 11.48 51.35
CA THR A 12 6.71 11.84 50.22
C THR A 12 7.24 10.54 49.62
N ALA A 13 6.59 10.04 48.57
CA ALA A 13 7.12 8.95 47.76
C ALA A 13 8.41 9.46 47.09
N LEU A 14 9.57 9.10 47.65
CA LEU A 14 10.83 9.21 46.92
C LEU A 14 10.71 8.35 45.66
N ALA A 15 10.62 9.01 44.51
CA ALA A 15 10.94 8.38 43.24
C ALA A 15 12.43 8.01 43.29
N LEU A 16 12.71 6.77 43.72
CA LEU A 16 14.03 6.18 43.52
C LEU A 16 14.27 6.15 42.01
N PRO A 17 15.37 6.74 41.50
CA PRO A 17 15.75 6.51 40.12
C PRO A 17 15.89 4.99 39.94
N SER A 18 15.25 4.45 38.91
CA SER A 18 15.47 3.08 38.45
C SER A 18 16.96 2.95 38.15
N LEU A 19 17.74 2.49 39.13
CA LEU A 19 19.11 2.10 38.91
C LEU A 19 19.06 0.92 37.93
N ALA A 20 19.66 1.09 36.76
CA ALA A 20 19.89 -0.01 35.84
C ALA A 20 20.41 -1.21 36.64
N GLN A 21 19.82 -2.39 36.44
CA GLN A 21 20.27 -3.60 37.12
C GLN A 21 21.77 -3.73 36.87
N PRO A 22 22.57 -4.00 37.91
CA PRO A 22 24.02 -3.94 37.80
C PRO A 22 24.57 -5.21 37.14
N ILE A 23 24.13 -5.49 35.91
CA ILE A 23 24.49 -6.68 35.15
C ILE A 23 25.77 -6.47 34.36
N ASN A 24 26.59 -7.51 34.25
CA ASN A 24 27.81 -7.52 33.47
C ASN A 24 27.54 -8.03 32.04
N LEU A 25 27.70 -7.14 31.07
CA LEU A 25 27.35 -7.40 29.66
C LEU A 25 28.38 -8.24 28.90
N ASP A 26 29.61 -8.38 29.40
CA ASP A 26 30.69 -9.05 28.67
C ASP A 26 30.76 -10.56 28.91
N ARG A 27 30.02 -11.07 29.91
CA ARG A 27 30.09 -12.48 30.34
C ARG A 27 28.71 -13.16 30.38
N PRO A 28 27.89 -13.10 29.31
CA PRO A 28 26.64 -13.85 29.28
C PRO A 28 26.92 -15.35 29.37
N VAL A 29 26.08 -16.07 30.11
CA VAL A 29 26.11 -17.51 30.27
C VAL A 29 24.79 -18.07 29.79
N LYS A 30 24.85 -19.04 28.87
CA LYS A 30 23.65 -19.78 28.46
C LYS A 30 23.36 -20.88 29.48
N ALA A 31 22.17 -20.87 30.06
CA ALA A 31 21.73 -21.84 31.07
C ALA A 31 20.37 -22.42 30.66
N GLY A 32 20.38 -23.66 30.19
CA GLY A 32 19.23 -24.26 29.52
C GLY A 32 18.86 -23.43 28.29
N GLU A 33 17.62 -22.96 28.28
CA GLU A 33 17.09 -22.12 27.19
C GLU A 33 17.34 -20.61 27.36
N LEU A 34 17.79 -20.17 28.53
CA LEU A 34 17.90 -18.74 28.87
C LEU A 34 19.33 -18.23 28.73
N THR A 35 19.45 -16.98 28.30
CA THR A 35 20.70 -16.21 28.39
C THR A 35 20.72 -15.45 29.70
N CYS A 36 21.73 -15.69 30.53
CA CYS A 36 21.86 -15.13 31.87
C CYS A 36 23.09 -14.23 31.98
N PHE A 37 22.94 -13.04 32.55
CA PHE A 37 24.01 -12.08 32.81
C PHE A 37 24.37 -12.07 34.30
N PRO A 38 25.65 -12.16 34.66
CA PRO A 38 26.06 -12.09 36.06
C PRO A 38 25.89 -10.68 36.61
N ASP A 39 25.61 -10.59 37.91
CA ASP A 39 25.67 -9.34 38.66
C ASP A 39 27.13 -8.86 38.78
N ILE A 40 27.37 -7.55 38.70
CA ILE A 40 28.70 -6.97 38.75
C ILE A 40 29.27 -6.92 40.17
N GLY A 41 28.41 -6.89 41.18
CA GLY A 41 28.78 -6.89 42.59
C GLY A 41 28.88 -8.31 43.18
N ASN A 42 28.26 -9.30 42.53
CA ASN A 42 28.25 -10.68 43.02
C ASN A 42 28.29 -11.71 41.89
N GLU A 43 29.44 -12.38 41.72
CA GLU A 43 29.66 -13.35 40.65
C GLU A 43 28.82 -14.64 40.73
N ASN A 44 28.09 -14.86 41.84
CA ASN A 44 27.15 -15.96 42.03
C ASN A 44 25.71 -15.55 41.73
N GLN A 45 25.43 -14.27 41.49
CA GLN A 45 24.08 -13.79 41.17
C GLN A 45 23.94 -13.55 39.67
N TYR A 46 22.79 -13.91 39.12
CA TYR A 46 22.51 -13.87 37.69
C TYR A 46 21.11 -13.32 37.42
N TYR A 47 20.94 -12.63 36.30
CA TYR A 47 19.66 -12.19 35.76
C TYR A 47 19.44 -12.83 34.39
N TYR A 48 18.26 -13.36 34.10
CA TYR A 48 17.95 -13.95 32.80
C TYR A 48 17.32 -12.94 31.87
N ILE A 49 17.35 -13.21 30.58
CA ILE A 49 16.63 -12.40 29.60
C ILE A 49 15.45 -13.14 28.97
N SER A 50 14.41 -12.39 28.65
CA SER A 50 13.24 -12.87 27.92
C SER A 50 13.42 -12.57 26.43
N ASP A 51 13.91 -13.55 25.67
CA ASP A 51 14.23 -13.46 24.23
C ASP A 51 13.41 -14.44 23.37
N LYS A 52 12.41 -15.11 23.96
CA LYS A 52 11.51 -16.07 23.29
C LYS A 52 10.07 -15.54 23.23
N PRO A 53 9.76 -14.63 22.30
CA PRO A 53 8.42 -14.09 22.16
C PRO A 53 7.45 -15.16 21.64
N HIS A 54 6.22 -15.14 22.11
CA HIS A 54 5.18 -16.03 21.61
C HIS A 54 3.83 -15.32 21.57
N LEU A 55 2.87 -15.89 20.83
CA LEU A 55 1.50 -15.37 20.85
C LEU A 55 0.93 -15.41 22.26
N ALA A 56 0.44 -14.27 22.73
CA ALA A 56 -0.28 -14.17 23.97
C ALA A 56 -1.56 -15.02 23.91
N ARG A 57 -1.94 -15.61 25.04
CA ARG A 57 -3.22 -16.33 25.19
C ARG A 57 -4.24 -15.49 25.95
N GLY A 58 -5.49 -15.60 25.55
CA GLY A 58 -6.65 -15.04 26.25
C GLY A 58 -7.00 -15.86 27.50
N THR A 59 -7.97 -15.38 28.27
CA THR A 59 -8.48 -16.09 29.46
C THR A 59 -9.18 -17.41 29.11
N ASP A 60 -9.60 -17.56 27.85
CA ASP A 60 -10.18 -18.76 27.26
C ASP A 60 -9.13 -19.75 26.71
N GLY A 61 -7.83 -19.43 26.85
CA GLY A 61 -6.73 -20.24 26.35
C GLY A 61 -6.47 -20.10 24.83
N LYS A 62 -7.30 -19.33 24.11
CA LYS A 62 -7.14 -19.08 22.68
C LYS A 62 -5.99 -18.10 22.41
N PRO A 63 -5.32 -18.21 21.26
CA PRO A 63 -4.34 -17.21 20.85
C PRO A 63 -5.03 -15.86 20.66
N GLN A 64 -4.39 -14.79 21.14
CA GLN A 64 -4.79 -13.41 20.87
C GLN A 64 -4.31 -13.02 19.47
N PHE A 65 -4.92 -13.64 18.47
CA PHE A 65 -4.60 -13.51 17.06
C PHE A 65 -5.89 -13.41 16.24
N SER A 66 -5.87 -12.59 15.20
CA SER A 66 -6.93 -12.50 14.21
C SER A 66 -6.35 -12.28 12.81
N PHE A 67 -6.83 -13.05 11.84
CA PHE A 67 -6.59 -12.83 10.43
C PHE A 67 -7.93 -12.70 9.70
N LEU A 68 -8.26 -11.47 9.31
CA LEU A 68 -9.40 -11.13 8.46
C LEU A 68 -8.94 -11.06 7.00
N ARG A 69 -9.56 -11.83 6.12
CA ARG A 69 -9.53 -11.60 4.67
C ARG A 69 -10.83 -10.96 4.23
N TYR A 70 -10.73 -9.99 3.35
CA TYR A 70 -11.90 -9.34 2.78
C TYR A 70 -11.80 -9.25 1.26
N ALA A 71 -12.97 -9.33 0.61
CA ALA A 71 -13.13 -9.10 -0.81
C ALA A 71 -14.12 -7.96 -1.05
N GLU A 72 -13.94 -7.20 -2.12
CA GLU A 72 -14.79 -6.11 -2.55
C GLU A 72 -15.08 -6.29 -4.05
N ASN A 73 -16.37 -6.29 -4.40
CA ASN A 73 -16.79 -6.38 -5.78
C ASN A 73 -16.60 -5.02 -6.46
N LYS A 74 -15.80 -4.98 -7.53
CA LYS A 74 -15.70 -3.80 -8.39
C LYS A 74 -16.28 -4.11 -9.77
N VAL A 75 -17.02 -3.14 -10.30
CA VAL A 75 -17.47 -3.16 -11.69
C VAL A 75 -16.25 -2.89 -12.56
N SER A 76 -15.88 -3.87 -13.39
CA SER A 76 -14.82 -3.71 -14.38
C SER A 76 -15.21 -2.62 -15.38
N GLY A 77 -14.27 -1.75 -15.77
CA GLY A 77 -14.49 -0.81 -16.86
C GLY A 77 -14.85 -1.54 -18.16
N ALA A 78 -15.46 -0.82 -19.12
CA ALA A 78 -16.01 -1.37 -20.37
C ALA A 78 -15.03 -2.24 -21.19
N ASP A 79 -13.71 -2.12 -20.95
CA ASP A 79 -12.66 -2.81 -21.69
C ASP A 79 -12.06 -4.06 -21.00
N GLN A 80 -12.60 -4.51 -19.86
CA GLN A 80 -12.09 -5.72 -19.18
C GLN A 80 -13.22 -6.66 -18.73
N PRO A 81 -13.51 -7.74 -19.49
CA PRO A 81 -14.48 -8.74 -19.06
C PRO A 81 -13.89 -9.60 -17.94
N GLY A 82 -14.45 -9.45 -16.73
CA GLY A 82 -14.20 -10.31 -15.58
C GLY A 82 -12.90 -10.00 -14.85
N THR A 83 -12.92 -9.05 -13.92
CA THR A 83 -11.83 -8.90 -12.95
C THR A 83 -12.19 -9.59 -11.64
N GLU A 84 -11.29 -10.45 -11.16
CA GLU A 84 -11.33 -10.97 -9.80
C GLU A 84 -11.56 -9.83 -8.79
N ALA A 85 -12.47 -10.04 -7.83
CA ALA A 85 -12.80 -9.07 -6.77
C ALA A 85 -11.54 -8.47 -6.14
N GLU A 86 -11.57 -7.16 -5.88
CA GLU A 86 -10.57 -6.51 -5.03
C GLU A 86 -10.63 -7.03 -3.61
N GLY A 87 -9.60 -6.75 -2.81
CA GLY A 87 -9.51 -7.34 -1.49
C GLY A 87 -8.14 -7.23 -0.86
N GLY A 88 -8.07 -7.72 0.38
CA GLY A 88 -6.88 -7.65 1.19
C GLY A 88 -7.00 -8.50 2.44
N GLY A 89 -6.07 -8.29 3.36
CA GLY A 89 -6.06 -8.95 4.65
C GLY A 89 -5.69 -7.99 5.76
N ILE A 90 -6.18 -8.26 6.96
CA ILE A 90 -5.75 -7.57 8.17
C ILE A 90 -5.35 -8.67 9.16
N VAL A 91 -4.11 -8.60 9.63
CA VAL A 91 -3.63 -9.46 10.71
C VAL A 91 -3.48 -8.59 11.96
N HIS A 92 -3.96 -9.10 13.07
CA HIS A 92 -3.78 -8.51 14.39
C HIS A 92 -3.27 -9.58 15.33
N ALA A 93 -2.19 -9.30 16.05
CA ALA A 93 -1.57 -10.24 16.97
C ALA A 93 -1.17 -9.53 18.26
N VAL A 94 -1.30 -10.23 19.38
CA VAL A 94 -0.74 -9.82 20.66
C VAL A 94 0.39 -10.78 20.98
N VAL A 95 1.59 -10.24 21.19
CA VAL A 95 2.79 -10.98 21.56
C VAL A 95 3.06 -10.81 23.05
N SER A 96 3.60 -11.86 23.66
CA SER A 96 4.07 -11.87 25.05
C SER A 96 5.56 -12.20 25.08
N LEU A 97 6.31 -11.49 25.91
CA LEU A 97 7.67 -11.87 26.31
C LEU A 97 7.57 -12.43 27.73
N GLU A 98 7.43 -13.74 27.85
CA GLU A 98 7.28 -14.40 29.15
C GLU A 98 8.18 -15.63 29.20
N VAL A 99 8.93 -15.74 30.29
CA VAL A 99 9.70 -16.93 30.62
C VAL A 99 8.92 -17.79 31.61
N THR A 100 8.77 -19.07 31.29
CA THR A 100 8.01 -20.01 32.13
C THR A 100 8.79 -20.38 33.40
N GLN A 101 8.06 -20.78 34.44
CA GLN A 101 8.67 -21.27 35.68
C GLN A 101 9.53 -22.53 35.47
N ASP A 102 9.21 -23.35 34.47
CA ASP A 102 10.02 -24.51 34.09
C ASP A 102 11.38 -24.10 33.53
N GLN A 103 11.40 -23.10 32.63
CA GLN A 103 12.64 -22.55 32.08
C GLN A 103 13.51 -21.92 33.18
N ILE A 104 12.91 -21.19 34.12
CA ILE A 104 13.62 -20.61 35.28
C ILE A 104 14.25 -21.72 36.14
N ARG A 105 13.49 -22.78 36.44
CA ARG A 105 13.99 -23.93 37.23
C ARG A 105 15.12 -24.66 36.52
N GLU A 106 15.02 -24.84 35.21
CA GLU A 106 16.06 -25.48 34.41
C GLU A 106 17.32 -24.63 34.33
N ALA A 107 17.20 -23.34 34.01
CA ALA A 107 18.30 -22.40 33.98
C ALA A 107 19.02 -22.32 35.33
N GLN A 108 18.28 -22.31 36.45
CA GLN A 108 18.85 -22.36 37.79
C GLN A 108 19.69 -23.62 38.02
N ARG A 109 19.21 -24.80 37.60
CA ARG A 109 19.96 -26.07 37.73
C ARG A 109 21.23 -26.07 36.90
N GLU A 110 21.17 -25.58 35.65
CA GLU A 110 22.34 -25.51 34.78
C GLU A 110 23.37 -24.49 35.28
N LEU A 111 22.92 -23.32 35.78
CA LEU A 111 23.81 -22.34 36.41
C LEU A 111 24.54 -22.93 37.62
N GLN A 112 23.85 -23.71 38.46
CA GLN A 112 24.45 -24.36 39.62
C GLN A 112 25.47 -25.45 39.26
N ARG A 113 25.33 -26.09 38.08
CA ARG A 113 26.33 -27.03 37.57
C ARG A 113 27.61 -26.32 37.12
N LEU A 114 27.47 -25.13 36.51
CA LEU A 114 28.61 -24.33 36.05
C LEU A 114 29.30 -23.61 37.21
N LYS A 115 28.53 -23.08 38.15
CA LYS A 115 29.01 -22.39 39.34
C LYS A 115 28.23 -22.87 40.57
N PRO A 116 28.86 -23.67 41.45
CA PRO A 116 28.28 -24.03 42.73
C PRO A 116 27.89 -22.76 43.50
N ASN A 117 26.64 -22.67 43.96
CA ASN A 117 26.00 -21.50 44.61
C ASN A 117 25.47 -20.39 43.68
N ALA A 118 25.43 -20.59 42.36
CA ALA A 118 24.77 -19.62 41.48
C ALA A 118 23.27 -19.47 41.80
N GLN A 119 22.77 -18.24 41.76
CA GLN A 119 21.38 -17.90 42.02
C GLN A 119 20.85 -16.98 40.91
N LEU A 120 19.73 -17.38 40.32
CA LEU A 120 18.97 -16.59 39.36
C LEU A 120 18.01 -15.67 40.12
N LEU A 121 18.17 -14.36 39.98
CA LEU A 121 17.45 -13.34 40.74
C LEU A 121 16.16 -12.87 40.06
N GLY A 122 16.11 -12.89 38.74
CA GLY A 122 14.96 -12.40 37.98
C GLY A 122 15.30 -11.97 36.56
N PRO A 123 14.32 -11.39 35.84
CA PRO A 123 14.49 -10.94 34.47
C PRO A 123 15.32 -9.66 34.40
N VAL A 124 16.05 -9.52 33.31
CA VAL A 124 16.65 -8.26 32.86
C VAL A 124 15.55 -7.34 32.36
N VAL A 125 15.50 -6.12 32.88
CA VAL A 125 14.59 -5.08 32.39
C VAL A 125 15.20 -4.44 31.16
N TYR A 126 14.50 -4.54 30.03
CA TYR A 126 14.91 -3.84 28.83
C TYR A 126 14.77 -2.33 29.01
N LYS A 127 15.72 -1.57 28.48
CA LYS A 127 15.67 -0.10 28.50
C LYS A 127 14.68 0.42 27.46
N SER A 128 14.68 -0.18 26.28
CA SER A 128 13.79 0.17 25.18
C SER A 128 13.67 -1.02 24.20
N GLY A 129 12.70 -0.97 23.30
CA GLY A 129 12.59 -2.00 22.27
C GLY A 129 11.50 -1.74 21.24
N LYS A 130 11.71 -2.27 20.04
CA LYS A 130 10.74 -2.29 18.94
C LYS A 130 10.51 -3.72 18.50
N PHE A 131 9.32 -3.99 18.01
CA PHE A 131 9.03 -5.27 17.39
C PHE A 131 8.12 -5.10 16.18
N GLY A 132 8.13 -6.09 15.30
CA GLY A 132 7.30 -6.08 14.11
C GLY A 132 6.97 -7.48 13.63
N ILE A 133 6.15 -7.55 12.59
CA ILE A 133 5.84 -8.78 11.88
C ILE A 133 6.57 -8.78 10.53
N VAL A 134 7.23 -9.90 10.22
CA VAL A 134 7.88 -10.16 8.93
C VAL A 134 7.21 -11.35 8.28
N SER A 135 6.92 -11.22 6.98
CA SER A 135 6.41 -12.30 6.11
C SER A 135 7.11 -12.21 4.76
N SER A 136 7.22 -13.32 4.03
CA SER A 136 7.86 -13.32 2.72
C SER A 136 6.86 -12.96 1.61
N PHE A 137 7.19 -11.96 0.80
CA PHE A 137 6.39 -11.55 -0.35
C PHE A 137 7.21 -11.68 -1.63
N LYS A 138 6.55 -12.06 -2.72
CA LYS A 138 7.17 -12.03 -4.05
C LYS A 138 7.29 -10.58 -4.51
N ASP A 139 8.51 -10.09 -4.69
CA ASP A 139 8.85 -8.79 -5.27
C ASP A 139 8.30 -8.71 -6.72
N PRO A 140 7.92 -7.51 -7.22
CA PRO A 140 7.71 -7.24 -8.64
C PRO A 140 8.74 -7.86 -9.61
N GLN A 141 9.99 -8.04 -9.20
CA GLN A 141 11.09 -8.67 -9.96
C GLN A 141 11.15 -10.21 -9.82
N GLY A 142 10.23 -10.82 -9.07
CA GLY A 142 10.10 -12.28 -8.94
C GLY A 142 10.90 -12.93 -7.80
N GLY A 143 11.71 -12.16 -7.05
CA GLY A 143 12.43 -12.64 -5.86
C GLY A 143 11.55 -12.66 -4.60
N LEU A 144 11.84 -13.56 -3.65
CA LEU A 144 11.21 -13.50 -2.32
C LEU A 144 11.86 -12.37 -1.50
N SER A 145 11.10 -11.33 -1.17
CA SER A 145 11.52 -10.21 -0.32
C SER A 145 10.81 -10.28 1.04
N LYS A 146 11.57 -10.16 2.13
CA LYS A 146 11.01 -9.96 3.48
C LYS A 146 10.63 -8.48 3.62
N GLN A 147 9.36 -8.17 3.79
CA GLN A 147 8.92 -6.80 4.09
C GLN A 147 8.46 -6.70 5.55
N VAL A 148 8.87 -5.64 6.23
CA VAL A 148 8.36 -5.28 7.56
C VAL A 148 7.00 -4.63 7.34
N VAL A 149 5.94 -5.28 7.79
CA VAL A 149 4.55 -4.85 7.46
C VAL A 149 3.87 -4.14 8.63
N GLY A 150 4.51 -4.11 9.82
CA GLY A 150 4.06 -3.32 10.96
C GLY A 150 5.10 -3.24 12.07
N LEU A 151 5.11 -2.11 12.81
CA LEU A 151 6.05 -1.79 13.87
C LEU A 151 5.26 -1.38 15.14
N GLY A 152 5.63 -1.96 16.28
CA GLY A 152 5.11 -1.65 17.60
C GLY A 152 6.21 -1.39 18.63
N ASN A 153 5.83 -0.86 19.79
CA ASN A 153 6.74 -0.78 20.94
C ASN A 153 6.78 -2.17 21.60
N ALA A 154 7.98 -2.71 21.80
CA ALA A 154 8.12 -3.99 22.45
C ALA A 154 7.82 -3.88 23.95
N PRO A 155 7.31 -4.96 24.58
CA PRO A 155 7.24 -5.04 26.03
C PRO A 155 8.66 -4.98 26.62
N VAL A 156 8.87 -4.15 27.64
CA VAL A 156 10.20 -3.98 28.26
C VAL A 156 10.37 -4.77 29.56
N LEU A 157 9.27 -5.32 30.10
CA LEU A 157 9.26 -6.19 31.27
C LEU A 157 8.77 -7.60 30.90
N ASP A 158 9.33 -8.59 31.58
CA ASP A 158 8.87 -9.98 31.50
C ASP A 158 7.40 -10.11 31.92
N GLY A 159 6.65 -10.91 31.18
CA GLY A 159 5.20 -11.11 31.34
C GLY A 159 4.32 -10.01 30.72
N GLN A 160 4.90 -8.94 30.17
CA GLN A 160 4.11 -7.92 29.47
C GLN A 160 3.74 -8.34 28.04
N LYS A 161 2.62 -7.78 27.58
CA LYS A 161 2.06 -8.02 26.25
C LYS A 161 2.12 -6.76 25.40
N ALA A 162 2.30 -6.93 24.10
CA ALA A 162 2.20 -5.84 23.11
C ALA A 162 1.39 -6.28 21.90
N ALA A 163 0.62 -5.36 21.32
CA ALA A 163 -0.19 -5.61 20.13
C ALA A 163 0.49 -5.05 18.88
N VAL A 164 0.30 -5.73 17.75
CA VAL A 164 0.73 -5.28 16.43
C VAL A 164 -0.35 -5.64 15.41
N SER A 165 -0.54 -4.77 14.42
CA SER A 165 -1.44 -5.04 13.30
C SER A 165 -0.77 -4.69 11.98
N ILE A 166 -1.06 -5.50 10.95
CA ILE A 166 -0.55 -5.32 9.59
C ILE A 166 -1.70 -5.41 8.59
N GLN A 167 -1.66 -4.55 7.57
CA GLN A 167 -2.56 -4.62 6.43
C GLN A 167 -1.83 -5.27 5.25
N LEU A 168 -2.51 -6.21 4.61
CA LEU A 168 -1.99 -7.03 3.52
C LEU A 168 -2.71 -6.70 2.22
N THR A 169 -1.96 -6.70 1.13
CA THR A 169 -2.52 -6.69 -0.23
C THR A 169 -3.29 -7.98 -0.50
N ARG A 170 -4.12 -8.01 -1.55
CA ARG A 170 -4.85 -9.21 -2.00
C ARG A 170 -3.94 -10.43 -2.11
N GLN A 171 -2.81 -10.28 -2.81
CA GLN A 171 -1.86 -11.37 -3.05
C GLN A 171 -1.16 -11.80 -1.76
N GLY A 172 -0.74 -10.83 -0.94
CA GLY A 172 -0.12 -11.11 0.36
C GLY A 172 -1.05 -11.87 1.30
N ALA A 173 -2.33 -11.44 1.36
CA ALA A 173 -3.34 -12.11 2.16
C ALA A 173 -3.62 -13.54 1.69
N LYS A 174 -3.61 -13.80 0.38
CA LYS A 174 -3.79 -15.14 -0.19
C LYS A 174 -2.61 -16.06 0.18
N ILE A 175 -1.38 -15.62 -0.05
CA ILE A 175 -0.17 -16.41 0.25
C ILE A 175 -0.09 -16.72 1.75
N LEU A 176 -0.22 -15.69 2.59
CA LEU A 176 -0.14 -15.87 4.03
C LEU A 176 -1.25 -16.79 4.55
N TRP A 177 -2.47 -16.67 4.01
CA TRP A 177 -3.59 -17.53 4.41
C TRP A 177 -3.36 -19.01 4.13
N GLU A 178 -2.74 -19.34 3.00
CA GLU A 178 -2.36 -20.72 2.70
C GLU A 178 -1.26 -21.23 3.63
N SER A 179 -0.34 -20.36 4.06
CA SER A 179 0.73 -20.75 4.98
C SER A 179 0.23 -21.22 6.35
N PHE A 180 -0.96 -20.74 6.79
CA PHE A 180 -1.58 -21.20 8.05
C PHE A 180 -2.14 -22.62 8.01
N ASN A 181 -2.00 -23.33 6.89
CA ASN A 181 -2.24 -24.77 6.81
C ASN A 181 -1.02 -25.60 7.27
N THR A 182 0.07 -24.96 7.69
CA THR A 182 1.27 -25.61 8.26
C THR A 182 1.47 -25.21 9.72
N VAL A 183 2.27 -26.01 10.46
CA VAL A 183 2.61 -25.75 11.87
C VAL A 183 3.56 -24.55 12.07
N ALA A 184 4.15 -24.05 10.99
CA ALA A 184 5.07 -22.93 10.97
C ALA A 184 4.68 -22.03 9.77
N PRO A 185 3.63 -21.19 9.92
CA PRO A 185 3.19 -20.31 8.85
C PRO A 185 4.26 -19.28 8.50
N ASP A 186 4.17 -18.68 7.31
CA ASP A 186 5.16 -17.72 6.78
C ASP A 186 4.98 -16.32 7.39
N ILE A 187 5.13 -16.27 8.70
CA ILE A 187 4.99 -15.08 9.53
C ILE A 187 5.80 -15.25 10.81
N SER A 188 6.57 -14.23 11.17
CA SER A 188 7.42 -14.25 12.35
C SER A 188 7.43 -12.88 13.02
N PHE A 189 7.60 -12.87 14.33
CA PHE A 189 7.89 -11.67 15.07
C PHE A 189 9.38 -11.39 15.02
N THR A 190 9.76 -10.14 14.81
CA THR A 190 11.13 -9.67 14.89
C THR A 190 11.22 -8.62 15.99
N PHE A 191 12.20 -8.72 16.86
CA PHE A 191 12.42 -7.80 17.97
C PHE A 191 13.80 -7.19 17.88
N GLU A 192 13.88 -5.91 18.24
CA GLU A 192 15.12 -5.18 18.43
C GLU A 192 15.04 -4.49 19.79
N MET A 193 15.81 -4.99 20.75
CA MET A 193 15.73 -4.64 22.17
C MET A 193 17.04 -4.05 22.66
N GLU A 194 16.96 -3.06 23.55
CA GLU A 194 18.12 -2.44 24.19
C GLU A 194 18.22 -2.88 25.65
N VAL A 195 19.37 -3.41 26.04
CA VAL A 195 19.68 -3.75 27.44
C VAL A 195 20.76 -2.83 27.98
N ALA A 196 20.47 -2.21 29.12
CA ALA A 196 21.43 -1.41 29.86
C ALA A 196 22.17 -2.27 30.89
N GLY A 197 23.47 -2.07 31.01
CA GLY A 197 24.30 -2.74 32.00
C GLY A 197 25.69 -2.14 32.06
N TYR A 198 26.64 -2.94 32.51
CA TYR A 198 28.02 -2.50 32.71
C TYR A 198 28.98 -3.45 32.00
N ARG A 199 30.01 -2.88 31.39
CA ARG A 199 31.15 -3.66 30.92
C ARG A 199 32.16 -3.87 32.04
N SER A 200 32.83 -5.00 32.00
CA SER A 200 33.94 -5.34 32.89
C SER A 200 35.07 -4.32 32.71
N PRO A 201 35.79 -3.97 33.80
CA PRO A 201 36.96 -3.12 33.72
C PRO A 201 37.96 -3.68 32.70
N LYS A 202 38.43 -2.83 31.78
CA LYS A 202 39.55 -3.09 30.88
C LYS A 202 40.75 -2.31 31.38
N LYS A 203 41.95 -2.87 31.33
CA LYS A 203 43.12 -2.14 31.82
C LYS A 203 43.60 -1.12 30.77
N ALA A 204 42.83 -0.07 30.55
CA ALA A 204 43.18 1.00 29.62
C ALA A 204 42.61 2.36 30.01
N VAL A 205 43.27 3.41 29.52
CA VAL A 205 42.82 4.79 29.62
C VAL A 205 42.70 5.35 28.21
N ILE A 206 41.54 5.92 27.90
CA ILE A 206 41.29 6.64 26.65
C ILE A 206 41.31 8.12 26.97
N GLU A 207 42.11 8.89 26.23
CA GLU A 207 42.12 10.36 26.25
C GLU A 207 41.73 10.87 24.87
N ALA A 208 40.65 11.63 24.77
CA ALA A 208 40.14 12.19 23.53
C ALA A 208 40.11 13.73 23.64
N ASN A 209 40.86 14.42 22.80
CA ASN A 209 40.84 15.87 22.73
C ASN A 209 39.72 16.30 21.77
N PHE A 210 38.56 16.68 22.32
CA PHE A 210 37.39 17.01 21.50
C PHE A 210 37.61 18.25 20.64
N ASP A 211 38.41 19.21 21.08
CA ASP A 211 38.70 20.40 20.29
C ASP A 211 39.43 20.01 18.99
N GLN A 212 40.42 19.11 19.09
CA GLN A 212 41.12 18.58 17.91
C GLN A 212 40.27 17.62 17.07
N ILE A 213 39.38 16.86 17.71
CA ILE A 213 38.49 15.94 17.01
C ILE A 213 37.49 16.72 16.15
N TYR A 214 36.78 17.71 16.71
CA TYR A 214 35.81 18.50 15.94
C TYR A 214 36.48 19.38 14.87
N ASP A 215 37.71 19.85 15.10
CA ASP A 215 38.48 20.63 14.11
C ASP A 215 38.98 19.79 12.93
N HIS A 216 38.91 18.45 13.02
CA HIS A 216 39.35 17.57 11.94
C HIS A 216 38.57 17.86 10.66
N LYS A 217 39.27 17.93 9.52
CA LYS A 217 38.70 18.32 8.22
C LYS A 217 37.48 17.49 7.81
N ALA A 218 37.42 16.22 8.23
CA ALA A 218 36.30 15.32 7.97
C ALA A 218 35.03 15.70 8.75
N PHE A 219 35.14 16.40 9.87
CA PHE A 219 34.03 16.82 10.73
C PHE A 219 33.73 18.33 10.63
N ASN A 220 34.69 19.13 10.14
CA ASN A 220 34.60 20.58 9.98
C ASN A 220 33.81 21.03 8.72
N VAL A 221 32.98 20.15 8.15
CA VAL A 221 32.06 20.49 7.05
C VAL A 221 30.71 20.80 7.70
N GLY A 222 30.21 22.03 7.54
CA GLY A 222 29.15 22.61 8.37
C GLY A 222 27.91 21.73 8.66
N LEU A 223 27.18 22.10 9.73
CA LEU A 223 26.09 21.45 10.50
C LEU A 223 24.96 20.66 9.77
N ALA A 224 25.04 20.42 8.47
CA ALA A 224 24.01 19.75 7.66
C ALA A 224 24.50 18.48 6.91
N THR A 225 25.61 17.86 7.31
CA THR A 225 26.12 16.63 6.65
C THR A 225 25.75 15.36 7.41
N THR A 226 25.32 14.34 6.67
CA THR A 226 25.11 12.98 7.18
C THR A 226 26.38 12.14 6.95
N PHE A 227 26.72 11.31 7.94
CA PHE A 227 27.94 10.48 7.96
C PHE A 227 27.62 8.99 7.87
N LEU A 228 28.48 8.24 7.18
CA LEU A 228 28.44 6.78 7.15
C LEU A 228 29.35 6.18 8.23
N ALA A 229 29.01 5.01 8.76
CA ALA A 229 29.82 4.32 9.78
C ALA A 229 31.30 4.14 9.37
N ALA A 230 31.55 3.79 8.10
CA ALA A 230 32.91 3.60 7.58
C ALA A 230 33.71 4.92 7.49
N GLU A 231 33.05 6.04 7.18
CA GLU A 231 33.67 7.37 7.14
C GLU A 231 34.07 7.82 8.55
N ILE A 232 33.21 7.57 9.55
CA ILE A 232 33.51 7.85 10.96
C ILE A 232 34.71 7.01 11.42
N LYS A 233 34.72 5.71 11.10
CA LYS A 233 35.82 4.81 11.46
C LYS A 233 37.15 5.26 10.85
N GLY A 234 37.19 5.53 9.54
CA GLY A 234 38.42 5.99 8.89
C GLY A 234 38.93 7.31 9.44
N THR A 235 38.02 8.21 9.81
CA THR A 235 38.39 9.48 10.48
C THR A 235 38.96 9.24 11.87
N PHE A 236 38.39 8.29 12.63
CA PHE A 236 38.90 7.95 13.96
C PHE A 236 40.27 7.26 13.91
N ASP A 237 40.55 6.47 12.88
CA ASP A 237 41.89 5.94 12.60
C ASP A 237 42.93 7.06 12.42
N ASP A 238 42.57 8.11 11.67
CA ASP A 238 43.42 9.30 11.50
C ASP A 238 43.57 10.11 12.80
N LEU A 239 42.52 10.18 13.62
CA LEU A 239 42.54 10.86 14.91
C LEU A 239 43.38 10.13 15.96
N VAL A 240 43.42 8.79 15.93
CA VAL A 240 44.38 8.01 16.74
C VAL A 240 45.80 8.25 16.26
N ARG A 241 46.03 8.23 14.94
CA ARG A 241 47.36 8.44 14.36
C ARG A 241 47.91 9.84 14.63
N SER A 242 47.05 10.85 14.59
CA SER A 242 47.41 12.24 14.89
C SER A 242 47.54 12.54 16.38
N GLY A 243 47.17 11.60 17.26
CA GLY A 243 47.27 11.73 18.71
C GLY A 243 46.11 12.49 19.37
N ALA A 244 45.09 12.89 18.61
CA ALA A 244 43.86 13.49 19.14
C ALA A 244 43.02 12.48 19.94
N ILE A 245 43.11 11.19 19.62
CA ILE A 245 42.60 10.08 20.42
C ILE A 245 43.80 9.23 20.87
N LYS A 246 44.06 9.17 22.17
CA LYS A 246 45.14 8.39 22.75
C LYS A 246 44.59 7.24 23.57
N VAL A 247 45.02 6.02 23.26
CA VAL A 247 44.67 4.81 24.01
C VAL A 247 45.93 4.31 24.71
N THR A 248 45.91 4.32 26.05
CA THR A 248 47.03 3.87 26.88
C THR A 248 46.65 2.56 27.56
N GLN A 249 47.35 1.47 27.21
CA GLN A 249 47.20 0.16 27.84
C GLN A 249 47.89 0.11 29.21
N ILE A 250 47.29 -0.57 30.17
CA ILE A 250 47.81 -0.82 31.51
C ILE A 250 48.01 -2.34 31.69
N GLY A 251 49.13 -2.89 31.22
CA GLY A 251 49.49 -4.32 31.36
C GLY A 251 49.74 -5.04 30.03
N GLU A 252 50.29 -6.26 30.05
CA GLU A 252 50.87 -6.90 28.86
C GLU A 252 49.91 -7.72 27.96
N ASP A 253 48.70 -8.08 28.42
CA ASP A 253 47.88 -9.14 27.77
C ASP A 253 46.54 -8.73 27.13
N GLU A 254 46.28 -7.44 26.86
CA GLU A 254 45.06 -7.03 26.14
C GLU A 254 45.30 -6.75 24.65
N LYS A 255 44.34 -7.15 23.80
CA LYS A 255 44.36 -6.86 22.36
C LYS A 255 44.11 -5.36 22.14
N MET A 256 45.17 -4.60 21.86
CA MET A 256 45.13 -3.15 21.57
C MET A 256 44.01 -2.73 20.61
N GLU A 257 43.78 -3.53 19.57
CA GLU A 257 42.73 -3.31 18.59
C GLU A 257 41.31 -3.27 19.20
N ALA A 258 41.03 -4.11 20.20
CA ALA A 258 39.74 -4.13 20.89
C ALA A 258 39.54 -2.90 21.80
N MET A 259 40.63 -2.33 22.32
CA MET A 259 40.60 -1.10 23.13
C MET A 259 40.38 0.13 22.26
N ILE A 260 41.04 0.18 21.09
CA ILE A 260 40.81 1.21 20.08
C ILE A 260 39.36 1.18 19.60
N ALA A 261 38.82 0.01 19.29
CA ALA A 261 37.41 -0.13 18.94
C ALA A 261 36.45 0.34 20.04
N THR A 262 36.78 0.08 21.31
CA THR A 262 35.98 0.56 22.45
C THR A 262 36.00 2.09 22.52
N ALA A 263 37.17 2.70 22.30
CA ALA A 263 37.30 4.15 22.20
C ALA A 263 36.47 4.72 21.06
N TYR A 264 36.48 4.06 19.91
CA TYR A 264 35.74 4.50 18.72
C TYR A 264 34.24 4.52 18.97
N ASN A 265 33.67 3.43 19.49
CA ASN A 265 32.24 3.39 19.77
C ASN A 265 31.85 4.47 20.79
N LYS A 266 32.63 4.63 21.87
CA LYS A 266 32.30 5.58 22.93
C LYS A 266 32.38 7.04 22.48
N ILE A 267 33.40 7.40 21.71
CA ILE A 267 33.54 8.75 21.14
C ILE A 267 32.44 8.99 20.10
N SER A 268 32.13 7.98 19.27
CA SER A 268 31.06 8.08 18.27
C SER A 268 29.70 8.29 18.92
N ASP A 269 29.36 7.55 19.99
CA ASP A 269 28.10 7.71 20.73
C ASP A 269 27.95 9.10 21.35
N MET A 270 29.05 9.76 21.71
CA MET A 270 29.02 11.13 22.22
C MET A 270 28.85 12.17 21.12
N MET A 271 29.34 11.89 19.91
CA MET A 271 29.36 12.82 18.78
C MET A 271 28.17 12.67 17.83
N PHE A 272 27.58 11.48 17.71
CA PHE A 272 26.64 11.16 16.63
C PHE A 272 25.34 10.53 17.14
N ALA A 273 24.25 10.74 16.39
CA ALA A 273 22.96 10.08 16.59
C ALA A 273 22.55 9.31 15.32
N PRO A 274 21.98 8.10 15.44
CA PRO A 274 21.48 7.36 14.28
C PRO A 274 20.22 8.04 13.72
N MET A 275 20.15 8.22 12.39
CA MET A 275 18.99 8.83 11.75
C MET A 275 17.84 7.83 11.52
N ASN A 276 18.11 6.52 11.45
CA ASN A 276 17.16 5.49 11.02
C ASN A 276 17.02 4.27 11.96
N GLY A 277 17.42 4.33 13.23
CA GLY A 277 17.31 3.18 14.15
C GLY A 277 17.55 3.53 15.62
N THR A 278 17.20 2.61 16.54
CA THR A 278 17.38 2.76 18.00
C THR A 278 18.67 2.12 18.54
N GLY A 279 19.61 1.71 17.68
CA GLY A 279 20.83 0.99 18.07
C GLY A 279 22.04 1.88 18.42
N ASN A 280 22.94 1.33 19.25
CA ASN A 280 24.27 1.88 19.56
C ASN A 280 25.27 1.65 18.40
N LEU A 281 26.30 2.49 18.28
CA LEU A 281 27.26 2.47 17.17
C LEU A 281 28.22 1.25 17.22
N GLY A 282 27.97 0.24 16.39
CA GLY A 282 28.87 -0.91 16.19
C GLY A 282 29.87 -0.68 15.04
N LEU A 283 30.88 0.18 15.19
CA LEU A 283 31.82 0.52 14.10
C LEU A 283 32.66 -0.66 13.57
N ASN A 284 32.75 -1.74 14.35
CA ASN A 284 33.54 -2.92 13.99
C ASN A 284 32.85 -3.88 13.02
N GLU A 285 31.53 -3.80 12.87
CA GLU A 285 30.75 -4.72 12.03
C GLU A 285 30.67 -4.29 10.56
N LEU A 286 31.16 -3.08 10.23
CA LEU A 286 31.11 -2.49 8.89
C LEU A 286 32.50 -2.31 8.23
N GLY A 287 33.47 -3.14 8.61
CA GLY A 287 34.85 -3.03 8.15
C GLY A 287 35.07 -3.45 6.69
N GLY A 288 34.81 -2.55 5.74
CA GLY A 288 35.24 -2.71 4.35
C GLY A 288 35.22 -1.39 3.59
N ILE A 289 36.37 -1.07 2.98
CA ILE A 289 36.62 -0.05 1.94
C ILE A 289 37.04 1.34 2.44
N THR A 290 38.28 1.69 2.11
CA THR A 290 38.84 3.04 2.10
C THR A 290 38.79 3.58 0.65
N GLY A 291 38.18 4.75 0.44
CA GLY A 291 38.10 5.37 -0.89
C GLY A 291 37.24 6.63 -0.91
N GLY A 292 37.79 7.72 -1.43
CA GLY A 292 37.27 9.08 -1.26
C GLY A 292 36.36 9.64 -2.36
N ASN A 293 35.99 10.89 -2.11
CA ASN A 293 35.21 11.87 -2.87
C ASN A 293 33.68 11.86 -2.79
N SER A 294 33.17 13.08 -2.59
CA SER A 294 31.79 13.51 -2.36
C SER A 294 30.81 13.02 -3.43
N THR A 295 29.97 12.06 -3.06
CA THR A 295 28.82 11.56 -3.85
C THR A 295 27.59 11.42 -2.95
N SER A 296 26.40 11.36 -3.55
CA SER A 296 25.12 11.27 -2.82
C SER A 296 25.08 10.03 -1.91
N VAL A 297 24.33 10.07 -0.81
CA VAL A 297 24.10 8.91 0.09
C VAL A 297 23.61 7.69 -0.70
N LEU A 298 22.84 7.90 -1.77
CA LEU A 298 22.35 6.84 -2.66
C LEU A 298 23.45 6.24 -3.52
N ASP A 299 24.37 7.04 -4.05
CA ASP A 299 25.48 6.56 -4.87
C ASP A 299 26.45 5.73 -4.01
N ARG A 300 26.70 6.18 -2.77
CA ARG A 300 27.55 5.48 -1.79
C ARG A 300 26.93 4.17 -1.32
N ALA A 301 25.62 4.15 -1.05
CA ALA A 301 24.88 2.92 -0.75
C ALA A 301 24.93 1.92 -1.92
N THR A 302 24.88 2.43 -3.15
CA THR A 302 24.99 1.63 -4.37
C THR A 302 26.38 1.01 -4.52
N THR A 303 27.45 1.76 -4.20
CA THR A 303 28.83 1.24 -4.17
C THR A 303 29.00 0.14 -3.13
N MET A 304 28.56 0.35 -1.88
CA MET A 304 28.61 -0.67 -0.83
C MET A 304 27.89 -1.96 -1.23
N LEU A 305 26.67 -1.85 -1.77
CA LEU A 305 25.91 -3.00 -2.26
C LEU A 305 26.65 -3.75 -3.38
N ARG A 306 27.32 -3.01 -4.29
CA ARG A 306 28.08 -3.59 -5.40
C ARG A 306 29.29 -4.37 -4.89
N ASP A 307 29.99 -3.83 -3.90
CA ASP A 307 31.22 -4.44 -3.37
C ASP A 307 30.90 -5.63 -2.47
N SER A 308 29.90 -5.55 -1.59
CA SER A 308 29.42 -6.70 -0.82
C SER A 308 28.89 -7.82 -1.72
N ARG A 309 28.31 -7.50 -2.88
CA ARG A 309 27.94 -8.50 -3.90
C ARG A 309 29.16 -9.10 -4.58
N ALA A 310 30.19 -8.31 -4.87
CA ALA A 310 31.42 -8.81 -5.47
C ALA A 310 32.12 -9.79 -4.51
N GLU A 311 32.17 -9.46 -3.22
CA GLU A 311 32.75 -10.31 -2.18
C GLU A 311 31.94 -11.59 -1.94
N ALA A 312 30.60 -11.48 -1.78
CA ALA A 312 29.74 -12.66 -1.64
C ALA A 312 29.84 -13.60 -2.86
N ARG A 313 29.94 -13.04 -4.08
CA ARG A 313 30.18 -13.85 -5.30
C ARG A 313 31.55 -14.51 -5.29
N ALA A 314 32.59 -13.83 -4.82
CA ALA A 314 33.93 -14.39 -4.73
C ALA A 314 33.98 -15.55 -3.73
N VAL A 315 33.31 -15.40 -2.57
CA VAL A 315 33.19 -16.45 -1.55
C VAL A 315 32.38 -17.63 -2.07
N ASN A 316 31.24 -17.39 -2.72
CA ASN A 316 30.42 -18.47 -3.27
C ASN A 316 31.14 -19.21 -4.42
N LEU A 317 31.88 -18.50 -5.27
CA LEU A 317 32.71 -19.12 -6.31
C LEU A 317 33.83 -19.98 -5.71
N GLU A 318 34.43 -19.53 -4.60
CA GLU A 318 35.44 -20.30 -3.87
C GLU A 318 34.82 -21.53 -3.20
N ASN A 319 33.63 -21.41 -2.62
CA ASN A 319 32.88 -22.52 -2.06
C ASN A 319 32.49 -23.55 -3.14
N ASP A 320 32.06 -23.10 -4.31
CA ASP A 320 31.75 -23.96 -5.46
C ASP A 320 32.99 -24.73 -5.94
N ARG A 321 34.15 -24.05 -5.99
CA ARG A 321 35.44 -24.70 -6.31
C ARG A 321 35.82 -25.75 -5.27
N ARG A 322 35.59 -25.47 -3.98
CA ARG A 322 35.87 -26.41 -2.89
C ARG A 322 34.96 -27.63 -2.97
N ARG A 323 33.66 -27.44 -3.23
CA ARG A 323 32.69 -28.52 -3.45
C ARG A 323 33.09 -29.38 -4.65
N ALA A 324 33.47 -28.76 -5.77
CA ALA A 324 33.93 -29.48 -6.96
C ALA A 324 35.19 -30.31 -6.69
N ALA A 325 36.15 -29.76 -5.93
CA ALA A 325 37.37 -30.47 -5.55
C ALA A 325 37.11 -31.62 -4.55
N GLU A 326 36.14 -31.47 -3.64
CA GLU A 326 35.73 -32.53 -2.72
C GLU A 326 34.97 -33.66 -3.43
N ASP A 327 34.07 -33.32 -4.36
CA ASP A 327 33.36 -34.29 -5.21
C ASP A 327 34.35 -35.10 -6.07
N GLU A 328 35.38 -34.45 -6.61
CA GLU A 328 36.43 -35.10 -7.38
C GLU A 328 37.29 -36.03 -6.50
N ARG A 329 37.62 -35.60 -5.27
CA ARG A 329 38.30 -36.45 -4.28
C ARG A 329 37.46 -37.66 -3.89
N GLN A 330 36.16 -37.49 -3.66
CA GLN A 330 35.26 -38.60 -3.34
C GLN A 330 35.09 -39.57 -4.50
N ARG A 331 35.03 -39.09 -5.75
CA ARG A 331 35.02 -39.94 -6.95
C ARG A 331 36.30 -40.76 -7.10
N ASN A 332 37.46 -40.19 -6.75
CA ASN A 332 38.74 -40.89 -6.81
C ASN A 332 38.97 -41.90 -5.65
N LEU A 333 38.11 -41.91 -4.63
CA LEU A 333 38.17 -42.82 -3.48
C LEU A 333 37.22 -44.03 -3.61
N ALA A 334 36.45 -44.15 -4.70
CA ALA A 334 35.58 -45.31 -4.94
C ALA A 334 36.40 -46.55 -5.39
N PRO A 335 36.27 -47.73 -4.73
CA PRO A 335 37.06 -48.91 -5.09
C PRO A 335 36.65 -49.47 -6.47
N ARG A 336 37.64 -49.69 -7.36
CA ARG A 336 37.47 -50.51 -8.56
C ARG A 336 37.40 -51.99 -8.16
N ASP A 337 36.20 -52.56 -8.20
CA ASP A 337 36.02 -54.00 -7.99
C ASP A 337 36.44 -54.79 -9.24
N THR A 338 37.34 -55.75 -9.02
CA THR A 338 37.90 -56.67 -10.01
C THR A 338 37.46 -58.09 -9.66
N SER A 339 36.67 -58.73 -10.54
CA SER A 339 36.57 -60.19 -10.82
C SER A 339 35.14 -60.49 -11.32
N ARG A 340 34.83 -61.38 -12.27
CA ARG A 340 35.42 -62.64 -12.75
C ARG A 340 35.09 -62.85 -14.23
N GLY A 341 35.98 -63.53 -14.97
CA GLY A 341 35.71 -64.01 -16.33
C GLY A 341 35.15 -65.44 -16.40
N ARG A 342 34.55 -65.79 -17.55
CA ARG A 342 34.71 -67.07 -18.29
C ARG A 342 33.76 -67.16 -19.49
N GLY A 343 34.27 -67.62 -20.63
CA GLY A 343 33.52 -68.46 -21.60
C GLY A 343 33.29 -67.88 -23.00
N ALA A 344 33.93 -68.48 -24.01
CA ALA A 344 33.76 -68.31 -25.47
C ALA A 344 32.39 -68.82 -25.97
N ILE A 345 31.86 -68.58 -27.18
CA ILE A 345 32.33 -68.93 -28.56
C ILE A 345 31.48 -68.13 -29.59
N PRO A 346 31.98 -67.81 -30.81
CA PRO A 346 31.31 -67.02 -31.85
C PRO A 346 30.74 -67.84 -33.03
N ASP A 347 29.74 -67.31 -33.74
CA ASP A 347 29.36 -67.57 -35.15
C ASP A 347 28.07 -66.76 -35.46
N SER A 348 27.70 -66.28 -36.66
CA SER A 348 28.22 -66.32 -38.03
C SER A 348 27.30 -65.43 -38.91
N ARG A 349 27.87 -64.74 -39.92
CA ARG A 349 27.39 -64.37 -41.31
C ARG A 349 25.89 -64.05 -41.56
N VAL A 350 25.48 -63.04 -42.35
CA VAL A 350 25.40 -62.91 -43.84
C VAL A 350 24.75 -61.52 -44.11
N ALA A 351 25.32 -60.54 -44.85
CA ALA A 351 25.44 -60.27 -46.30
C ALA A 351 24.19 -59.74 -47.07
N GLY A 352 24.38 -58.64 -47.83
CA GLY A 352 23.53 -58.09 -48.92
C GLY A 352 22.55 -56.97 -48.51
N SER A 353 22.35 -55.83 -49.18
CA SER A 353 22.60 -55.38 -50.57
C SER A 353 22.28 -53.86 -50.69
N ALA A 354 22.77 -53.17 -51.73
CA ALA A 354 22.61 -51.72 -52.00
C ALA A 354 21.63 -51.44 -53.20
N PRO A 355 21.53 -50.19 -53.75
CA PRO A 355 20.47 -49.14 -53.72
C PRO A 355 19.62 -49.10 -55.05
N PRO A 356 18.85 -48.04 -55.53
CA PRO A 356 18.75 -46.60 -55.16
C PRO A 356 17.36 -45.86 -55.28
N GLU A 357 17.41 -44.51 -55.07
CA GLU A 357 16.48 -43.41 -55.45
C GLU A 357 15.09 -43.34 -54.74
N ASP A 358 14.54 -42.19 -54.27
CA ASP A 358 14.46 -40.85 -54.86
C ASP A 358 14.02 -39.75 -53.82
N ARG A 359 14.72 -38.59 -53.83
CA ARG A 359 14.26 -37.18 -53.56
C ARG A 359 13.78 -36.66 -52.16
N PRO A 360 13.82 -35.31 -51.94
CA PRO A 360 14.38 -34.69 -50.73
C PRO A 360 13.36 -34.05 -49.78
N SER A 361 13.73 -33.89 -48.51
CA SER A 361 13.22 -32.79 -47.68
C SER A 361 14.30 -32.24 -46.74
N VAL A 362 14.31 -30.91 -46.69
CA VAL A 362 15.30 -30.04 -46.04
C VAL A 362 15.11 -30.08 -44.53
N GLY A 363 16.21 -30.28 -43.80
CA GLY A 363 16.26 -30.15 -42.35
C GLY A 363 16.62 -28.73 -41.90
N ALA A 364 16.05 -28.32 -40.77
CA ALA A 364 16.74 -27.48 -39.79
C ALA A 364 16.14 -27.73 -38.41
N ARG A 365 17.03 -27.87 -37.43
CA ARG A 365 16.83 -28.40 -36.08
C ARG A 365 16.61 -27.26 -35.08
N SER A 366 15.77 -27.50 -34.08
CA SER A 366 15.89 -26.89 -32.74
C SER A 366 15.13 -27.75 -31.73
N ALA A 367 15.87 -28.58 -31.00
CA ALA A 367 15.36 -29.44 -29.93
C ALA A 367 15.34 -28.66 -28.61
N GLY A 368 14.17 -28.65 -27.96
CA GLY A 368 13.97 -28.12 -26.62
C GLY A 368 14.67 -28.95 -25.55
N VAL A 369 15.11 -28.27 -24.50
CA VAL A 369 15.65 -28.89 -23.29
C VAL A 369 14.56 -28.86 -22.21
N THR A 370 14.16 -30.06 -21.80
CA THR A 370 13.24 -30.36 -20.69
C THR A 370 13.98 -30.24 -19.35
N PRO A 371 13.35 -29.74 -18.26
CA PRO A 371 13.96 -29.74 -16.93
C PRO A 371 13.87 -31.13 -16.27
N PRO A 372 14.86 -31.56 -15.46
CA PRO A 372 14.82 -32.87 -14.83
C PRO A 372 13.98 -32.87 -13.55
N SER A 373 13.13 -33.89 -13.42
CA SER A 373 12.42 -34.24 -12.19
C SER A 373 13.38 -34.93 -11.19
N GLY A 374 13.47 -34.42 -9.97
CA GLY A 374 14.11 -35.12 -8.85
C GLY A 374 13.06 -35.85 -8.01
N SER A 375 13.08 -37.18 -8.03
CA SER A 375 12.29 -38.05 -7.17
C SER A 375 13.03 -38.32 -5.86
N THR A 376 12.29 -38.25 -4.76
CA THR A 376 12.72 -38.61 -3.41
C THR A 376 12.81 -40.13 -3.24
N ARG A 377 13.98 -40.65 -2.89
CA ARG A 377 14.14 -41.92 -2.17
C ARG A 377 15.12 -41.72 -1.02
N GLY A 378 14.63 -41.96 0.19
CA GLY A 378 15.44 -41.93 1.41
C GLY A 378 16.35 -43.17 1.51
N ALA A 379 17.55 -42.93 2.03
CA ALA A 379 18.37 -43.94 2.68
C ALA A 379 19.30 -43.22 3.67
N ASN A 380 19.31 -43.71 4.92
CA ASN A 380 20.25 -43.33 5.97
C ASN A 380 21.70 -43.48 5.50
N SER A 381 22.55 -42.49 5.76
CA SER A 381 23.95 -42.75 6.15
C SER A 381 24.57 -41.54 6.85
N ALA A 382 25.23 -41.82 7.96
CA ALA A 382 26.09 -40.90 8.69
C ALA A 382 27.38 -40.64 7.89
N ASN A 383 27.62 -39.38 7.53
CA ASN A 383 28.96 -38.79 7.47
C ASN A 383 28.80 -37.26 7.33
N ALA A 384 29.05 -36.54 8.42
CA ALA A 384 29.06 -35.09 8.43
C ALA A 384 30.38 -34.60 7.81
N GLY A 385 30.34 -34.23 6.52
CA GLY A 385 31.34 -33.34 5.93
C GLY A 385 31.15 -31.91 6.44
N PRO A 386 32.17 -31.03 6.32
CA PRO A 386 32.06 -29.65 6.76
C PRO A 386 30.92 -28.95 6.01
N ASN A 387 30.06 -28.26 6.76
CA ASN A 387 28.94 -27.51 6.23
C ASN A 387 29.45 -26.24 5.51
N ILE A 388 29.81 -26.37 4.23
CA ILE A 388 30.19 -25.24 3.38
C ILE A 388 28.90 -24.53 2.96
N GLN A 389 28.53 -23.46 3.67
CA GLN A 389 27.35 -22.65 3.40
C GLN A 389 27.68 -21.48 2.46
N ASP A 390 26.82 -21.27 1.46
CA ASP A 390 26.91 -20.12 0.58
C ASP A 390 26.48 -18.85 1.31
N VAL A 391 27.20 -17.76 1.09
CA VAL A 391 26.88 -16.45 1.65
C VAL A 391 25.76 -15.84 0.81
N SER A 392 24.64 -15.51 1.46
CA SER A 392 23.49 -14.87 0.81
C SER A 392 23.90 -13.54 0.18
N MET A 393 23.55 -13.32 -1.09
CA MET A 393 23.83 -12.04 -1.76
C MET A 393 22.94 -10.93 -1.19
N PRO A 394 23.53 -9.82 -0.71
CA PRO A 394 22.73 -8.72 -0.18
C PRO A 394 21.88 -8.07 -1.30
N THR A 395 20.56 -8.07 -1.08
CA THR A 395 19.55 -7.46 -1.97
C THR A 395 19.28 -5.99 -1.63
N PHE A 396 19.60 -5.56 -0.40
CA PHE A 396 19.61 -4.16 0.04
C PHE A 396 20.76 -3.96 1.04
N ALA A 397 21.34 -2.75 1.08
CA ALA A 397 22.29 -2.34 2.10
C ALA A 397 21.56 -1.43 3.08
N VAL A 398 21.42 -1.84 4.35
CA VAL A 398 20.99 -0.92 5.42
C VAL A 398 22.18 -0.05 5.73
N VAL A 399 22.24 1.11 5.09
CA VAL A 399 23.26 2.10 5.38
C VAL A 399 22.83 2.83 6.64
N ALA A 400 23.50 2.53 7.75
CA ALA A 400 23.37 3.32 8.96
C ALA A 400 23.95 4.72 8.67
N THR A 401 23.06 5.71 8.65
CA THR A 401 23.39 7.12 8.48
C THR A 401 23.32 7.80 9.83
N PHE A 402 24.30 8.65 10.10
CA PHE A 402 24.45 9.33 11.38
C PHE A 402 24.47 10.83 11.18
N GLU A 403 23.84 11.55 12.10
CA GLU A 403 23.95 13.00 12.21
C GLU A 403 24.82 13.35 13.41
N MET A 404 25.60 14.42 13.28
CA MET A 404 26.36 14.93 14.42
C MET A 404 25.41 15.60 15.42
N LYS A 405 25.60 15.31 16.71
CA LYS A 405 24.82 15.92 17.77
C LYS A 405 25.07 17.41 17.80
N ARG A 406 24.00 18.19 18.01
CA ARG A 406 24.09 19.66 18.11
C ARG A 406 24.93 20.13 19.31
N ILE A 407 24.94 19.33 20.39
CA ILE A 407 25.71 19.62 21.60
C ILE A 407 27.11 19.02 21.43
N HIS A 408 28.11 19.89 21.31
CA HIS A 408 29.51 19.51 21.17
C HIS A 408 30.17 19.40 22.53
N GLN A 409 31.02 18.39 22.70
CA GLN A 409 31.92 18.27 23.84
C GLN A 409 33.15 19.18 23.62
N GLN A 410 33.82 19.62 24.69
CA GLN A 410 35.04 20.45 24.59
C GLN A 410 36.13 19.95 25.53
N GLY A 411 37.38 20.22 25.18
CA GLY A 411 38.57 19.85 25.98
C GLY A 411 38.95 18.37 25.93
N ILE A 412 39.84 17.98 26.83
CA ILE A 412 40.34 16.60 26.94
C ILE A 412 39.39 15.77 27.79
N PHE A 413 38.71 14.82 27.15
CA PHE A 413 37.89 13.83 27.82
C PHE A 413 38.70 12.58 28.11
N ARG A 414 38.79 12.21 29.39
CA ARG A 414 39.53 11.03 29.85
C ARG A 414 38.57 9.98 30.40
N ILE A 415 38.62 8.79 29.81
CA ILE A 415 37.89 7.62 30.28
C ILE A 415 38.90 6.64 30.86
N ASP A 416 38.76 6.35 32.15
CA ASP A 416 39.47 5.25 32.79
C ASP A 416 38.63 3.99 32.66
N LEU A 417 39.04 3.06 31.79
CA LEU A 417 38.37 1.79 31.61
C LEU A 417 38.70 0.79 32.72
N ASN A 418 39.60 1.12 33.66
CA ASN A 418 39.88 0.30 34.84
C ASN A 418 38.71 0.29 35.85
N LYS A 419 37.59 0.91 35.50
CA LYS A 419 36.32 0.85 36.22
C LYS A 419 35.23 0.32 35.29
N SER A 420 34.22 -0.30 35.88
CA SER A 420 33.05 -0.74 35.14
C SER A 420 32.36 0.45 34.48
N THR A 421 32.20 0.40 33.16
CA THR A 421 31.57 1.47 32.40
C THR A 421 30.15 1.08 32.03
N ALA A 422 29.19 1.98 32.28
CA ALA A 422 27.82 1.79 31.81
C ALA A 422 27.78 1.78 30.27
N ASP A 423 27.06 0.81 29.72
CA ASP A 423 26.86 0.62 28.29
C ASP A 423 25.46 0.06 28.01
N ASN A 424 25.02 0.19 26.75
CA ASN A 424 23.81 -0.46 26.27
C ASN A 424 24.15 -1.38 25.09
N ILE A 425 23.63 -2.59 25.11
CA ILE A 425 23.73 -3.53 23.98
C ILE A 425 22.38 -3.62 23.26
N SER A 426 22.43 -3.64 21.93
CA SER A 426 21.26 -4.00 21.12
C SER A 426 21.23 -5.51 20.94
N MET A 427 20.05 -6.10 21.09
CA MET A 427 19.83 -7.51 20.80
C MET A 427 18.65 -7.67 19.88
N ARG A 428 18.84 -8.56 18.92
CA ARG A 428 17.82 -8.93 17.95
C ARG A 428 17.50 -10.41 18.09
N PHE A 429 16.21 -10.72 18.10
CA PHE A 429 15.71 -12.08 18.06
C PHE A 429 14.43 -12.15 17.23
N ASP A 430 14.24 -13.29 16.58
CA ASP A 430 13.14 -13.57 15.66
C ASP A 430 12.48 -14.89 16.08
N GLU A 431 11.14 -14.95 16.13
CA GLU A 431 10.42 -16.18 16.46
C GLU A 431 9.19 -16.36 15.57
N ASN A 432 8.90 -17.60 15.17
CA ASN A 432 7.69 -17.91 14.42
C ASN A 432 6.44 -17.74 15.30
N ILE A 433 5.31 -17.39 14.70
CA ILE A 433 4.06 -17.20 15.45
C ILE A 433 3.53 -18.51 16.10
N GLY A 434 4.00 -19.66 15.61
CA GLY A 434 3.64 -20.99 16.09
C GLY A 434 2.46 -21.63 15.34
N ASP A 435 2.09 -22.83 15.78
CA ASP A 435 1.05 -23.64 15.16
C ASP A 435 -0.36 -23.09 15.44
N LEU A 436 -1.03 -22.62 14.39
CA LEU A 436 -2.42 -22.17 14.42
C LEU A 436 -3.36 -23.05 13.59
N THR A 437 -2.90 -24.23 13.12
CA THR A 437 -3.69 -25.12 12.26
C THR A 437 -5.01 -25.55 12.91
N GLY A 438 -5.01 -25.77 14.23
CA GLY A 438 -6.21 -26.12 15.00
C GLY A 438 -7.28 -25.03 15.06
N PHE A 439 -6.95 -23.78 14.72
CA PHE A 439 -7.88 -22.64 14.78
C PHE A 439 -8.44 -22.23 13.41
N ARG A 440 -8.10 -22.93 12.31
CA ARG A 440 -8.47 -22.53 10.94
C ARG A 440 -9.97 -22.36 10.71
N ASN A 441 -10.79 -23.08 11.46
CA ASN A 441 -12.25 -23.02 11.39
C ASN A 441 -12.88 -22.12 12.47
N ASP A 442 -12.07 -21.45 13.29
CA ASP A 442 -12.56 -20.53 14.33
C ASP A 442 -12.70 -19.11 13.77
N ASN A 443 -13.94 -18.64 13.59
CA ASN A 443 -14.27 -17.31 13.06
C ASN A 443 -13.85 -16.11 13.94
N THR A 444 -13.33 -16.37 15.14
CA THR A 444 -12.69 -15.36 16.00
C THR A 444 -11.20 -15.19 15.69
N VAL A 445 -10.57 -16.23 15.13
CA VAL A 445 -9.13 -16.29 14.78
C VAL A 445 -8.91 -16.10 13.28
N PHE A 446 -9.69 -16.77 12.43
CA PHE A 446 -9.64 -16.65 10.98
C PHE A 446 -11.01 -16.30 10.44
N ARG A 447 -11.12 -15.17 9.73
CA ARG A 447 -12.39 -14.71 9.17
C ARG A 447 -12.25 -14.34 7.71
N GLN A 448 -13.26 -14.67 6.92
CA GLN A 448 -13.39 -14.21 5.55
C GLN A 448 -14.71 -13.43 5.44
N VAL A 449 -14.67 -12.23 4.88
CA VAL A 449 -15.86 -11.40 4.67
C VAL A 449 -15.90 -10.90 3.23
N ASN A 450 -17.10 -10.81 2.67
CA ASN A 450 -17.32 -9.99 1.50
C ASN A 450 -17.80 -8.60 1.98
N LEU A 451 -17.16 -7.54 1.52
CA LEU A 451 -17.53 -6.15 1.83
C LEU A 451 -18.66 -5.64 0.92
N ASP A 452 -19.12 -6.42 -0.04
CA ASP A 452 -20.31 -6.14 -0.85
C ASP A 452 -21.60 -6.29 -0.02
N ASP A 453 -21.72 -5.44 1.00
CA ASP A 453 -22.87 -5.36 1.88
C ASP A 453 -23.95 -4.51 1.20
N PRO A 454 -25.15 -5.08 0.94
CA PRO A 454 -26.26 -4.37 0.33
C PRO A 454 -26.57 -3.01 0.94
N LEU A 455 -26.35 -2.83 2.25
CA LEU A 455 -26.56 -1.56 2.96
C LEU A 455 -25.81 -0.39 2.32
N TYR A 456 -24.61 -0.63 1.81
CA TYR A 456 -23.78 0.41 1.19
C TYR A 456 -23.98 0.51 -0.33
N ILE A 457 -24.83 -0.34 -0.92
CA ILE A 457 -25.09 -0.31 -2.34
C ILE A 457 -26.04 0.83 -2.68
N GLN A 458 -25.56 1.72 -3.54
CA GLN A 458 -26.34 2.78 -4.17
C GLN A 458 -26.60 2.42 -5.64
N ARG A 459 -27.78 2.77 -6.13
CA ARG A 459 -28.08 2.77 -7.55
C ARG A 459 -28.00 4.19 -8.07
N GLU A 460 -27.14 4.40 -9.06
CA GLU A 460 -27.14 5.61 -9.87
C GLU A 460 -28.10 5.43 -11.05
N LEU A 461 -28.99 6.39 -11.24
CA LEU A 461 -29.82 6.56 -12.42
C LEU A 461 -29.31 7.78 -13.18
N THR A 462 -29.19 7.66 -14.49
CA THR A 462 -28.82 8.79 -15.35
C THR A 462 -30.02 9.28 -16.15
N ALA A 463 -30.27 10.58 -16.17
CA ALA A 463 -31.29 11.19 -17.00
C ALA A 463 -30.66 12.01 -18.12
N PHE A 464 -31.24 11.89 -19.32
CA PHE A 464 -30.84 12.60 -20.53
C PHE A 464 -32.05 13.30 -21.12
N ILE A 465 -31.88 14.50 -21.67
CA ILE A 465 -32.89 15.13 -22.52
C ILE A 465 -32.68 14.63 -23.94
N ASP A 466 -33.70 13.98 -24.48
CA ASP A 466 -33.64 13.37 -25.81
C ASP A 466 -33.71 14.42 -26.93
N GLY A 467 -32.97 14.18 -28.01
CA GLY A 467 -33.06 14.92 -29.27
C GLY A 467 -32.69 16.40 -29.24
N MET A 468 -32.02 16.89 -28.19
CA MET A 468 -31.78 18.33 -27.99
C MET A 468 -30.35 18.64 -27.51
N ASN A 469 -29.71 19.64 -28.12
CA ASN A 469 -28.47 20.21 -27.60
C ASN A 469 -28.76 21.42 -26.68
N ALA A 470 -27.72 21.95 -26.05
CA ALA A 470 -27.88 23.02 -25.06
C ALA A 470 -28.40 24.34 -25.66
N GLN A 471 -28.10 24.60 -26.94
CA GLN A 471 -28.54 25.79 -27.65
C GLN A 471 -30.04 25.70 -27.98
N ASP A 472 -30.52 24.54 -28.41
CA ASP A 472 -31.93 24.29 -28.70
C ASP A 472 -32.77 24.30 -27.41
N PHE A 473 -32.24 23.74 -26.33
CA PHE A 473 -32.87 23.78 -25.00
C PHE A 473 -33.10 25.22 -24.52
N GLY A 474 -32.04 26.04 -24.56
CA GLY A 474 -32.06 27.40 -24.04
C GLY A 474 -32.89 28.41 -24.86
N GLN A 475 -33.48 28.01 -25.99
CA GLN A 475 -34.31 28.88 -26.84
C GLN A 475 -35.80 28.85 -26.49
N TYR A 476 -36.28 27.77 -25.87
CA TYR A 476 -37.72 27.59 -25.63
C TYR A 476 -38.05 27.00 -24.26
N ILE A 477 -37.10 26.36 -23.59
CA ILE A 477 -37.29 25.72 -22.30
C ILE A 477 -36.57 26.54 -21.22
N ASN A 478 -37.30 26.89 -20.15
CA ASN A 478 -36.71 27.50 -18.95
C ASN A 478 -35.96 26.44 -18.15
N PHE A 479 -36.67 25.35 -17.79
CA PHE A 479 -36.13 24.23 -17.03
C PHE A 479 -37.05 23.00 -17.11
N VAL A 480 -36.54 21.85 -16.71
CA VAL A 480 -37.27 20.60 -16.50
C VAL A 480 -37.06 20.15 -15.07
N ASN A 481 -38.12 19.90 -14.31
CA ASN A 481 -38.03 19.25 -13.01
C ASN A 481 -38.32 17.76 -13.19
N LEU A 482 -37.32 16.91 -12.95
CA LEU A 482 -37.47 15.46 -12.88
C LEU A 482 -37.57 15.05 -11.41
N ARG A 483 -38.64 14.34 -11.06
CA ARG A 483 -38.83 13.79 -9.72
C ARG A 483 -38.82 12.28 -9.77
N LEU A 484 -38.01 11.69 -8.91
CA LEU A 484 -37.91 10.26 -8.69
C LEU A 484 -38.57 9.90 -7.37
N LYS A 485 -39.32 8.80 -7.36
CA LYS A 485 -39.87 8.15 -6.18
C LYS A 485 -39.52 6.67 -6.19
N LYS A 486 -38.71 6.25 -5.21
CA LYS A 486 -38.44 4.84 -4.91
C LYS A 486 -39.21 4.44 -3.66
N THR A 487 -40.13 3.49 -3.80
CA THR A 487 -40.76 2.81 -2.66
C THR A 487 -39.96 1.55 -2.34
N HIS A 488 -39.42 1.49 -1.13
CA HIS A 488 -38.63 0.37 -0.62
C HIS A 488 -39.53 -0.72 -0.05
N GLN A 489 -39.04 -1.96 0.03
CA GLN A 489 -39.84 -3.07 0.56
C GLN A 489 -40.18 -2.91 2.05
N GLY A 490 -39.34 -2.19 2.81
CA GLY A 490 -39.63 -1.80 4.19
C GLY A 490 -40.70 -0.73 4.34
N GLY A 491 -41.24 -0.19 3.23
CA GLY A 491 -42.24 0.89 3.22
C GLY A 491 -41.66 2.30 3.17
N ASP A 492 -40.35 2.44 3.40
CA ASP A 492 -39.65 3.71 3.25
C ASP A 492 -39.75 4.24 1.81
N ILE A 493 -39.72 5.56 1.68
CA ILE A 493 -39.72 6.24 0.39
C ILE A 493 -38.42 7.04 0.25
N THR A 494 -37.72 6.87 -0.85
CA THR A 494 -36.66 7.78 -1.28
C THR A 494 -37.20 8.65 -2.41
N ASN A 495 -37.23 9.96 -2.18
CA ASN A 495 -37.56 10.95 -3.20
C ASN A 495 -36.30 11.70 -3.61
N GLN A 496 -36.11 11.90 -4.90
CA GLN A 496 -35.11 12.81 -5.44
C GLN A 496 -35.73 13.75 -6.45
N GLU A 497 -35.17 14.95 -6.58
CA GLU A 497 -35.59 15.93 -7.57
C GLU A 497 -34.35 16.55 -8.20
N ILE A 498 -34.33 16.60 -9.53
CA ILE A 498 -33.33 17.35 -10.29
C ILE A 498 -34.06 18.40 -11.10
N ARG A 499 -33.56 19.63 -11.03
CA ARG A 499 -33.94 20.69 -11.93
C ARG A 499 -32.87 20.84 -13.01
N ILE A 500 -33.24 20.57 -14.25
CA ILE A 500 -32.38 20.75 -15.42
C ILE A 500 -32.67 22.11 -16.03
N ASP A 501 -31.69 23.01 -16.08
CA ASP A 501 -31.79 24.31 -16.70
C ASP A 501 -30.64 24.54 -17.70
N ARG A 502 -30.64 25.68 -18.38
CA ARG A 502 -29.61 25.97 -19.39
C ARG A 502 -28.20 25.97 -18.79
N ASN A 503 -28.03 26.37 -17.53
CA ASN A 503 -26.72 26.51 -16.92
C ASN A 503 -26.13 25.13 -16.59
N ASN A 504 -26.87 24.26 -15.91
CA ASN A 504 -26.37 22.93 -15.58
C ASN A 504 -26.31 22.01 -16.81
N PHE A 505 -27.20 22.16 -17.79
CA PHE A 505 -27.12 21.42 -19.04
C PHE A 505 -25.81 21.67 -19.78
N ASN A 506 -25.39 22.94 -19.87
CA ASN A 506 -24.12 23.32 -20.49
C ASN A 506 -22.90 22.80 -19.70
N LYS A 507 -23.01 22.72 -18.38
CA LYS A 507 -21.90 22.32 -17.50
C LYS A 507 -21.74 20.80 -17.41
N GLU A 508 -22.85 20.07 -17.31
CA GLU A 508 -22.87 18.63 -17.02
C GLU A 508 -22.94 17.76 -18.28
N GLY A 509 -23.24 18.35 -19.45
CA GLY A 509 -23.17 17.65 -20.74
C GLY A 509 -24.33 16.68 -20.98
N ASN A 510 -25.57 17.13 -20.71
CA ASN A 510 -26.80 16.32 -20.82
C ASN A 510 -26.70 14.97 -20.08
N ASN A 511 -26.22 14.97 -18.84
CA ASN A 511 -26.00 13.76 -18.06
C ASN A 511 -26.29 14.04 -16.58
N PHE A 512 -27.53 13.82 -16.16
CA PHE A 512 -28.01 14.21 -14.84
C PHE A 512 -28.21 13.00 -13.95
N LYS A 513 -27.61 12.99 -12.76
CA LYS A 513 -27.52 11.78 -11.92
C LYS A 513 -28.43 11.85 -10.70
N MET A 514 -29.26 10.83 -10.52
CA MET A 514 -30.03 10.59 -9.29
C MET A 514 -29.53 9.32 -8.62
N VAL A 515 -29.61 9.26 -7.29
CA VAL A 515 -29.18 8.09 -6.53
C VAL A 515 -30.22 7.63 -5.53
N TYR A 516 -30.35 6.32 -5.34
CA TYR A 516 -31.07 5.76 -4.20
C TYR A 516 -30.34 4.53 -3.65
N GLY A 517 -30.38 4.36 -2.33
CA GLY A 517 -29.69 3.27 -1.63
C GLY A 517 -30.58 2.05 -1.39
N TRP A 518 -29.99 1.02 -0.78
CA TRP A 518 -30.72 -0.09 -0.20
C TRP A 518 -31.31 0.31 1.16
N LYS A 519 -32.62 0.15 1.36
CA LYS A 519 -33.29 0.49 2.64
C LYS A 519 -34.26 -0.62 3.04
N GLN A 520 -33.74 -1.60 3.78
CA GLN A 520 -34.50 -2.80 4.20
C GLN A 520 -35.17 -3.52 3.02
N ASP A 521 -34.57 -3.39 1.84
CA ASP A 521 -34.93 -4.19 0.69
C ASP A 521 -34.37 -5.61 0.87
N ASN A 522 -35.07 -6.61 0.35
CA ASN A 522 -34.68 -8.03 0.44
C ASN A 522 -34.72 -8.73 -0.92
N ASP A 523 -35.27 -8.06 -1.94
CA ASP A 523 -35.41 -8.55 -3.31
C ASP A 523 -34.80 -7.52 -4.27
N ARG A 524 -33.67 -7.90 -4.88
CA ARG A 524 -32.92 -7.03 -5.77
C ARG A 524 -33.72 -6.61 -7.00
N LYS A 525 -34.64 -7.45 -7.50
CA LYS A 525 -35.46 -7.11 -8.67
C LYS A 525 -36.47 -6.01 -8.31
N LYS A 526 -37.15 -6.15 -7.17
CA LYS A 526 -38.08 -5.13 -6.66
C LYS A 526 -37.37 -3.84 -6.23
N TRP A 527 -36.12 -3.94 -5.76
CA TRP A 527 -35.30 -2.76 -5.49
C TRP A 527 -35.03 -1.92 -6.76
N MET A 528 -35.05 -2.55 -7.95
CA MET A 528 -34.88 -1.83 -9.21
C MET A 528 -36.13 -1.03 -9.62
N ASP A 529 -37.30 -1.30 -9.06
CA ASP A 529 -38.54 -0.59 -9.41
C ASP A 529 -38.54 0.83 -8.86
N TYR A 530 -38.75 1.82 -9.73
CA TYR A 530 -38.97 3.20 -9.34
C TYR A 530 -40.05 3.86 -10.21
N GLU A 531 -40.58 4.97 -9.71
CA GLU A 531 -41.53 5.83 -10.40
C GLU A 531 -40.85 7.19 -10.65
N TYR A 532 -41.15 7.84 -11.77
CA TYR A 532 -40.73 9.21 -12.02
C TYR A 532 -41.77 10.03 -12.74
N GLU A 533 -41.71 11.34 -12.56
CA GLU A 533 -42.51 12.33 -13.29
C GLU A 533 -41.62 13.48 -13.73
N ALA A 534 -41.98 14.12 -14.85
CA ALA A 534 -41.25 15.26 -15.38
C ALA A 534 -42.19 16.45 -15.59
N GLU A 535 -41.74 17.62 -15.17
CA GLU A 535 -42.45 18.89 -15.36
C GLU A 535 -41.60 19.82 -16.21
N TRP A 536 -42.11 20.20 -17.38
CA TRP A 536 -41.41 21.04 -18.36
C TRP A 536 -41.91 22.47 -18.25
N SER A 537 -41.01 23.43 -18.05
CA SER A 537 -41.33 24.86 -18.09
C SER A 537 -40.81 25.48 -19.39
N PHE A 538 -41.71 26.12 -20.13
CA PHE A 538 -41.42 26.78 -21.40
C PHE A 538 -41.46 28.31 -21.28
N PHE A 539 -40.77 29.00 -22.17
CA PHE A 539 -40.86 30.45 -22.30
C PHE A 539 -42.32 30.90 -22.51
N GLY A 540 -42.69 32.04 -21.93
CA GLY A 540 -44.10 32.47 -21.84
C GLY A 540 -44.84 32.01 -20.58
N GLY A 541 -44.11 31.41 -19.61
CA GLY A 541 -44.64 31.10 -18.27
C GLY A 541 -45.55 29.88 -18.22
N LYS A 542 -45.40 28.94 -19.16
CA LYS A 542 -46.23 27.74 -19.24
C LYS A 542 -45.48 26.51 -18.75
N THR A 543 -46.22 25.61 -18.14
CA THR A 543 -45.69 24.38 -17.55
C THR A 543 -46.54 23.19 -18.00
N VAL A 544 -45.88 22.11 -18.39
CA VAL A 544 -46.51 20.87 -18.86
C VAL A 544 -46.00 19.71 -18.02
N LYS A 545 -46.91 18.98 -17.37
CA LYS A 545 -46.58 17.80 -16.59
C LYS A 545 -46.74 16.55 -17.44
N VAL A 546 -45.70 15.73 -17.46
CA VAL A 546 -45.74 14.37 -17.99
C VAL A 546 -46.25 13.44 -16.87
N PRO A 547 -47.25 12.58 -17.15
CA PRO A 547 -47.77 11.64 -16.15
C PRO A 547 -46.69 10.74 -15.55
N LEU A 548 -46.94 10.26 -14.33
CA LEU A 548 -46.07 9.33 -13.60
C LEU A 548 -45.78 8.07 -14.44
N GLN A 549 -44.51 7.73 -14.58
CA GLN A 549 -44.02 6.57 -15.31
C GLN A 549 -43.33 5.59 -14.35
N LYS A 550 -43.45 4.29 -14.62
CA LYS A 550 -42.73 3.24 -13.88
C LYS A 550 -41.60 2.71 -14.72
N SER A 551 -40.44 2.49 -14.12
CA SER A 551 -39.28 1.97 -14.81
C SER A 551 -38.36 1.18 -13.89
N THR A 552 -37.52 0.37 -14.51
CA THR A 552 -36.39 -0.35 -13.91
C THR A 552 -35.09 -0.07 -14.65
N SER A 553 -35.07 0.86 -15.61
CA SER A 553 -33.89 1.20 -16.41
C SER A 553 -32.83 1.91 -15.55
N GLY A 554 -31.55 1.82 -15.93
CA GLY A 554 -30.50 2.67 -15.37
C GLY A 554 -30.48 4.08 -15.96
N ALA A 555 -31.22 4.30 -17.05
CA ALA A 555 -31.33 5.56 -17.76
C ALA A 555 -32.79 6.03 -17.88
N ILE A 556 -33.01 7.34 -17.80
CA ILE A 556 -34.29 8.01 -18.00
C ILE A 556 -34.15 8.96 -19.18
N ASP A 557 -34.82 8.63 -20.29
CA ASP A 557 -34.85 9.49 -21.46
C ASP A 557 -36.03 10.47 -21.35
N LEU A 558 -35.71 11.75 -21.18
CA LEU A 558 -36.66 12.84 -21.06
C LEU A 558 -36.94 13.42 -22.44
N THR A 559 -38.01 12.94 -23.07
CA THR A 559 -38.49 13.50 -24.34
C THR A 559 -39.33 14.76 -24.09
N PRO A 560 -39.01 15.92 -24.71
CA PRO A 560 -39.83 17.12 -24.61
C PRO A 560 -41.24 16.89 -25.16
N PRO A 561 -42.32 17.27 -24.45
CA PRO A 561 -43.69 17.10 -24.93
C PRO A 561 -44.02 18.01 -26.12
N TYR A 562 -43.25 19.09 -26.29
CA TYR A 562 -43.35 20.01 -27.42
C TYR A 562 -42.01 20.09 -28.15
N GLN A 563 -42.08 20.08 -29.48
CA GLN A 563 -40.93 20.23 -30.35
C GLN A 563 -40.98 21.56 -31.10
N ARG A 564 -39.80 22.08 -31.41
CA ARG A 564 -39.65 23.24 -32.29
C ARG A 564 -40.11 22.86 -33.70
N ARG A 565 -40.95 23.70 -34.27
CA ARG A 565 -41.40 23.65 -35.65
C ARG A 565 -41.12 25.00 -36.31
N SER A 566 -41.06 24.97 -37.63
CA SER A 566 -40.88 26.19 -38.40
C SER A 566 -41.66 26.16 -39.70
N VAL A 567 -42.15 27.33 -40.08
CA VAL A 567 -42.72 27.61 -41.39
C VAL A 567 -41.95 28.78 -42.00
N GLU A 568 -41.64 28.67 -43.28
CA GLU A 568 -41.07 29.76 -44.06
C GLU A 568 -42.18 30.42 -44.89
N PHE A 569 -42.36 31.72 -44.75
CA PHE A 569 -43.30 32.48 -45.57
C PHE A 569 -42.56 33.14 -46.71
N GLN A 570 -42.98 32.88 -47.94
CA GLN A 570 -42.35 33.39 -49.16
C GLN A 570 -43.34 34.20 -49.99
N ALA A 571 -42.83 35.20 -50.72
CA ALA A 571 -43.64 35.99 -51.64
C ALA A 571 -42.89 36.35 -52.91
N ASP A 572 -43.61 36.43 -54.02
CA ASP A 572 -43.09 36.97 -55.27
C ASP A 572 -43.12 38.51 -55.29
N GLN A 573 -41.99 39.12 -55.65
CA GLN A 573 -41.84 40.58 -55.70
C GLN A 573 -42.77 41.22 -56.72
N ALA A 574 -42.90 40.62 -57.91
CA ALA A 574 -43.68 41.19 -58.99
C ALA A 574 -45.18 41.14 -58.66
N ALA A 575 -45.66 40.04 -58.10
CA ALA A 575 -47.02 39.86 -57.63
C ALA A 575 -47.40 40.91 -56.57
N LEU A 576 -46.57 41.09 -55.53
CA LEU A 576 -46.83 42.08 -54.48
C LEU A 576 -46.78 43.52 -55.00
N THR A 577 -45.84 43.83 -55.91
CA THR A 577 -45.70 45.17 -56.50
C THR A 577 -46.89 45.50 -57.39
N ASN A 578 -47.29 44.58 -58.26
CA ASN A 578 -48.44 44.74 -59.16
C ASN A 578 -49.74 44.96 -58.40
N ALA A 579 -49.88 44.32 -57.23
CA ALA A 579 -51.04 44.49 -56.38
C ALA A 579 -50.95 45.72 -55.44
N GLY A 580 -49.83 46.46 -55.42
CA GLY A 580 -49.66 47.66 -54.59
C GLY A 580 -49.47 47.37 -53.10
N VAL A 581 -48.94 46.20 -52.74
CA VAL A 581 -48.64 45.83 -51.35
C VAL A 581 -47.34 46.48 -50.87
N ARG A 582 -47.37 47.09 -49.68
CA ARG A 582 -46.19 47.71 -49.05
C ARG A 582 -45.56 46.87 -47.94
N LEU A 583 -46.37 46.06 -47.26
CA LEU A 583 -45.93 45.22 -46.15
C LEU A 583 -46.85 44.02 -46.05
N VAL A 584 -46.28 42.84 -45.86
CA VAL A 584 -47.01 41.63 -45.49
C VAL A 584 -46.69 41.32 -44.03
N THR A 585 -47.72 41.11 -43.23
CA THR A 585 -47.57 40.65 -41.84
C THR A 585 -48.22 39.28 -41.73
N VAL A 586 -47.48 38.31 -41.22
CA VAL A 586 -48.02 36.96 -41.00
C VAL A 586 -48.02 36.68 -39.51
N LYS A 587 -49.18 36.30 -38.98
CA LYS A 587 -49.33 35.80 -37.60
C LYS A 587 -49.55 34.31 -37.65
N VAL A 588 -48.66 33.55 -37.02
CA VAL A 588 -48.82 32.11 -36.78
C VAL A 588 -49.45 31.92 -35.42
N PHE A 589 -50.54 31.18 -35.35
CA PHE A 589 -51.25 30.79 -34.14
C PHE A 589 -50.99 29.31 -33.85
N TYR A 590 -50.61 29.01 -32.61
CA TYR A 590 -50.30 27.65 -32.16
C TYR A 590 -50.70 27.47 -30.70
N LYS A 591 -50.90 26.23 -30.27
CA LYS A 591 -51.24 25.92 -28.88
C LYS A 591 -50.02 25.42 -28.12
N LEU A 592 -49.80 25.97 -26.93
CA LEU A 592 -48.82 25.50 -25.96
C LEU A 592 -49.56 25.12 -24.67
N GLY A 593 -49.84 23.84 -24.49
CA GLY A 593 -50.83 23.35 -23.54
C GLY A 593 -52.23 23.82 -23.93
N ASP A 594 -52.98 24.35 -22.97
CA ASP A 594 -54.33 24.88 -23.19
C ASP A 594 -54.35 26.34 -23.68
N ALA A 595 -53.19 26.98 -23.82
CA ALA A 595 -53.09 28.38 -24.19
C ALA A 595 -52.76 28.55 -25.68
N GLU A 596 -53.53 29.40 -26.36
CA GLU A 596 -53.16 29.89 -27.69
C GLU A 596 -52.00 30.88 -27.58
N GLN A 597 -51.04 30.75 -28.46
CA GLN A 597 -49.88 31.62 -28.62
C GLN A 597 -49.86 32.13 -30.05
N GLN A 598 -49.25 33.30 -30.26
CA GLN A 598 -49.06 33.85 -31.60
C GLN A 598 -47.62 34.32 -31.81
N LYS A 599 -47.08 34.07 -33.00
CA LYS A 599 -45.79 34.59 -33.45
C LYS A 599 -46.03 35.42 -34.71
N GLN A 600 -45.46 36.63 -34.75
CA GLN A 600 -45.60 37.51 -35.90
C GLN A 600 -44.27 37.63 -36.64
N VAL A 601 -44.33 37.56 -37.97
CA VAL A 601 -43.24 37.88 -38.89
C VAL A 601 -43.71 38.87 -39.95
N THR A 602 -42.78 39.56 -40.60
CA THR A 602 -43.12 40.58 -41.60
C THR A 602 -42.22 40.48 -42.81
N LEU A 603 -42.80 40.58 -44.01
CA LEU A 603 -42.07 40.68 -45.26
C LEU A 603 -42.21 42.11 -45.80
N ASN A 604 -41.09 42.70 -46.23
CA ASN A 604 -41.02 44.06 -46.74
C ASN A 604 -40.46 44.07 -48.17
N PRO A 605 -41.35 44.09 -49.18
CA PRO A 605 -40.94 44.07 -50.58
C PRO A 605 -40.05 45.24 -50.98
N ALA A 606 -40.25 46.42 -50.39
CA ALA A 606 -39.42 47.60 -50.67
C ALA A 606 -37.97 47.45 -50.20
N LYS A 607 -37.71 46.52 -49.26
CA LYS A 607 -36.37 46.17 -48.77
C LYS A 607 -35.84 44.86 -49.38
N GLY A 608 -36.58 44.25 -50.32
CA GLY A 608 -36.26 42.91 -50.84
C GLY A 608 -36.42 41.78 -49.83
N GLN A 609 -37.08 42.01 -48.69
CA GLN A 609 -37.37 40.98 -47.69
C GLN A 609 -38.61 40.20 -48.13
N LEU A 610 -38.39 39.16 -48.93
CA LEU A 610 -39.42 38.34 -49.57
C LEU A 610 -39.58 36.95 -48.96
N SER A 611 -38.75 36.61 -47.97
CA SER A 611 -38.90 35.42 -47.15
C SER A 611 -38.62 35.75 -45.70
N GLU A 612 -39.37 35.12 -44.79
CA GLU A 612 -39.09 35.16 -43.35
C GLU A 612 -39.55 33.85 -42.70
N LYS A 613 -38.74 33.34 -41.77
CA LYS A 613 -39.02 32.09 -41.06
C LYS A 613 -39.68 32.36 -39.72
N ALA A 614 -40.84 31.76 -39.48
CA ALA A 614 -41.49 31.77 -38.18
C ALA A 614 -41.21 30.44 -37.46
N GLU A 615 -40.69 30.52 -36.24
CA GLU A 615 -40.41 29.35 -35.41
C GLU A 615 -41.30 29.37 -34.17
N PHE A 616 -41.88 28.21 -33.87
CA PHE A 616 -42.90 28.03 -32.85
C PHE A 616 -42.86 26.61 -32.29
N MET A 617 -43.68 26.32 -31.28
CA MET A 617 -43.69 25.03 -30.60
C MET A 617 -45.02 24.31 -30.84
N LEU A 618 -44.97 23.03 -31.20
CA LEU A 618 -46.13 22.15 -31.31
C LEU A 618 -45.92 20.87 -30.50
N PRO A 619 -46.99 20.15 -30.13
CA PRO A 619 -46.87 18.78 -29.64
C PRO A 619 -45.98 17.95 -30.58
N GLY A 620 -45.18 17.03 -30.02
CA GLY A 620 -44.14 16.30 -30.78
C GLY A 620 -44.66 15.52 -31.99
N ASP A 621 -45.93 15.13 -31.98
CA ASP A 621 -46.65 14.41 -33.03
C ASP A 621 -47.50 15.31 -33.95
N SER A 622 -47.52 16.63 -33.73
CA SER A 622 -48.34 17.58 -34.48
C SER A 622 -47.51 18.45 -35.44
N TYR A 623 -48.10 18.71 -36.61
CA TYR A 623 -47.58 19.61 -37.64
C TYR A 623 -48.59 20.71 -38.01
N ASP A 624 -49.80 20.66 -37.47
CA ASP A 624 -50.87 21.56 -37.82
C ASP A 624 -50.72 22.89 -37.07
N TYR A 625 -50.82 23.99 -37.82
CA TYR A 625 -50.85 25.35 -37.30
C TYR A 625 -51.88 26.19 -38.05
N GLU A 626 -52.25 27.32 -37.45
CA GLU A 626 -53.07 28.33 -38.11
C GLU A 626 -52.22 29.55 -38.42
N TYR A 627 -52.50 30.23 -39.53
CA TYR A 627 -51.87 31.51 -39.83
C TYR A 627 -52.87 32.51 -40.39
N GLU A 628 -52.57 33.79 -40.23
CA GLU A 628 -53.30 34.90 -40.85
C GLU A 628 -52.29 35.83 -41.54
N VAL A 629 -52.52 36.07 -42.82
CA VAL A 629 -51.75 37.02 -43.63
C VAL A 629 -52.51 38.34 -43.68
N THR A 630 -51.81 39.43 -43.40
CA THR A 630 -52.33 40.79 -43.50
C THR A 630 -51.48 41.58 -44.49
N TRP A 631 -52.10 42.06 -45.58
CA TRP A 631 -51.45 42.90 -46.59
C TRP A 631 -51.80 44.37 -46.36
N ARG A 632 -50.77 45.20 -46.15
CA ARG A 632 -50.91 46.65 -46.06
C ARG A 632 -50.66 47.28 -47.42
N MET A 633 -51.66 47.95 -47.96
CA MET A 633 -51.67 48.48 -49.33
C MET A 633 -51.07 49.90 -49.40
N GLY A 634 -50.72 50.33 -50.61
CA GLY A 634 -50.19 51.67 -50.91
C GLY A 634 -51.06 52.83 -50.42
N ASN A 635 -52.37 52.65 -50.49
CA ASN A 635 -53.41 53.60 -50.08
C ASN A 635 -53.79 53.49 -48.59
N ASN A 636 -52.97 52.83 -47.76
CA ASN A 636 -53.23 52.58 -46.33
C ASN A 636 -54.42 51.65 -46.03
N GLN A 637 -55.05 51.02 -47.03
CA GLN A 637 -56.02 49.94 -46.80
C GLN A 637 -55.30 48.67 -46.34
N THR A 638 -56.05 47.79 -45.66
CA THR A 638 -55.54 46.51 -45.17
C THR A 638 -56.46 45.39 -45.68
N LYS A 639 -55.87 44.34 -46.25
CA LYS A 639 -56.56 43.09 -46.59
C LYS A 639 -56.06 41.97 -45.68
N SER A 640 -56.91 40.98 -45.38
CA SER A 640 -56.55 39.82 -44.56
C SER A 640 -57.04 38.52 -45.22
N SER A 641 -56.26 37.45 -45.07
CA SER A 641 -56.66 36.10 -45.46
C SER A 641 -57.71 35.49 -44.52
N GLY A 642 -57.90 36.09 -43.33
CA GLY A 642 -58.48 35.37 -42.19
C GLY A 642 -57.55 34.25 -41.69
N ARG A 643 -57.99 33.49 -40.69
CA ARG A 643 -57.25 32.33 -40.19
C ARG A 643 -57.36 31.17 -41.16
N VAL A 644 -56.22 30.67 -41.60
CA VAL A 644 -56.07 29.52 -42.49
C VAL A 644 -55.31 28.43 -41.75
N LYS A 645 -55.79 27.18 -41.81
CA LYS A 645 -55.07 26.01 -41.30
C LYS A 645 -54.06 25.52 -42.32
N SER A 646 -52.87 25.15 -41.87
CA SER A 646 -51.83 24.56 -42.70
C SER A 646 -50.95 23.62 -41.88
N ASN A 647 -50.25 22.73 -42.57
CA ASN A 647 -49.15 21.91 -42.05
C ASN A 647 -47.93 21.97 -42.97
N GLU A 648 -47.93 22.91 -43.93
CA GLU A 648 -46.86 23.06 -44.91
C GLU A 648 -45.62 23.70 -44.27
N ALA A 649 -44.43 23.31 -44.72
CA ALA A 649 -43.18 23.91 -44.27
C ALA A 649 -42.90 25.27 -44.94
N ILE A 650 -43.51 25.53 -46.10
CA ILE A 650 -43.39 26.77 -46.87
C ILE A 650 -44.79 27.22 -47.23
N VAL A 651 -45.10 28.50 -47.00
CA VAL A 651 -46.39 29.10 -47.35
C VAL A 651 -46.16 30.33 -48.23
N PHE A 652 -46.80 30.34 -49.39
CA PHE A 652 -46.77 31.49 -50.30
C PHE A 652 -47.81 32.54 -49.87
N VAL A 653 -47.36 33.79 -49.66
CA VAL A 653 -48.18 34.89 -49.10
C VAL A 653 -48.42 36.03 -50.08
N ASP A 654 -48.26 35.76 -51.38
CA ASP A 654 -48.47 36.68 -52.50
C ASP A 654 -49.86 36.56 -53.15
N GLN A 655 -50.66 35.57 -52.75
CA GLN A 655 -52.05 35.42 -53.18
C GLN A 655 -53.00 36.28 -52.33
N ILE A 656 -53.33 37.47 -52.83
CA ILE A 656 -54.18 38.43 -52.12
C ILE A 656 -55.65 38.01 -52.27
N THR A 657 -56.29 37.70 -51.14
CA THR A 657 -57.73 37.45 -51.08
C THR A 657 -58.51 38.74 -51.36
N ASN A 658 -59.63 38.62 -52.08
CA ASN A 658 -60.41 39.77 -52.53
C ASN A 658 -61.10 40.51 -51.39
#